data_AF-A0A2M8CUJ3-F1
#
_entry.id   AF-A0A2M8CUJ3-F1
#
_cell.length_a   1.000
_cell.length_b   1.000
_cell.length_c   1.000
_cell.angle_alpha   90.00
_cell.angle_beta   90.00
_cell.angle_gamma   90.00
#
_symmetry.space_group_name_H-M   'P 1'
#
loop_
_entity.id
_entity.type
_entity.pdbx_description
1 polymer ?
#
loop_
_entity_poly.entity_id
_entity_poly.type
_entity_poly.pdbx_seq_one_letter_code
_entity_poly.pdbx_strand_id
1 'polypeptide(L)'
;MVNTKKPIEVLSSMLVVAMLFELFTSMSFLNIGNVKAQSQTVLLISDDRFFADADMDIPAIQTFLEQQPGVLKLHKVKIGDETQSTATVIMANVEYHNISPRVLLTLLEFKSGILSMLEPSEMQLQYPMGRIDPGLAGVSLQVDWAARELVRGFNEEYLKPLQFTDGISIALPDDVNRASYAVYRLLSLDATYGEWQALTTAKATSGFTEMYQQYWAIAPTYTAPTTLNAASGVSGYNPFLIEPFHGPHSINSYFDHEYPDYSTNGSTVIFTGQRGSYSYDGHDAIDYGLNYENVYASAAGTVTFAGGSTNYCWVTGKNETALVVTIQHSNGHKTSYWHLNRIDVSVGQSVSQDQQIAQSGSTGCSTGPHLHFSVRRNVGGTYRNTDPYGWDGNYTEPCTQNFTCAASDYLFFRPDTTPPTTSSALSGTVGENGWYKSDVQVTLSAVDNSGGSGVSQTQYKIDSGTWQTYSVPFPVSTDGSHTVYYKSVDVAGNMEIEKSTPINIDSVAPTGSLVIQNGSAETYSTTVELNTQGNDSTSGIVVARFRDAGQVTWSIWYAPNFTLWQLIGSHGQTASVEAQFKDYAGNVSVVYSDTIVINLYPARPSSSHYLLQSSTFGAAGMQVNSSQYILNGTAGQPTIIGHMESSNYKLDSGYWAMIKTQDLIHPSVTSITRVNSNPTSAPSVTFTVTFSEPVAGVDSTDFSLTTTGDISGASVTGVTGGPTDYTIVVNTGSGPGTIRLDVVDDDTIADLVDHPLGGIGMGNGNFAGGEAYNMARSYLYLPLVIWLELPVPVNDK
;
A
#
# COMPACT_ATOMS: atom_id res chain seq x y z
N MET A 1 22.57 -16.60 -132.29
CA MET A 1 22.79 -18.00 -131.85
C MET A 1 22.12 -18.11 -130.48
N VAL A 2 20.88 -18.62 -130.33
CA VAL A 2 20.48 -20.04 -130.40
C VAL A 2 21.44 -20.87 -129.54
N ASN A 3 21.06 -21.66 -128.55
CA ASN A 3 19.80 -22.11 -127.91
C ASN A 3 20.31 -23.06 -126.78
N THR A 4 19.62 -23.49 -125.73
CA THR A 4 18.21 -23.82 -125.51
C THR A 4 18.05 -24.19 -124.03
N LYS A 5 16.93 -23.77 -123.44
CA LYS A 5 16.02 -24.55 -122.56
C LYS A 5 16.51 -25.12 -121.22
N LYS A 6 16.01 -24.47 -120.15
CA LYS A 6 15.34 -25.02 -118.94
C LYS A 6 14.37 -26.19 -119.27
N PRO A 7 13.80 -26.99 -118.32
CA PRO A 7 13.56 -26.69 -116.89
C PRO A 7 13.61 -27.89 -115.89
N ILE A 8 13.25 -27.58 -114.63
CA ILE A 8 12.56 -28.39 -113.60
C ILE A 8 13.41 -28.96 -112.42
N GLU A 9 13.22 -28.28 -111.28
CA GLU A 9 13.19 -28.67 -109.85
C GLU A 9 14.09 -29.80 -109.32
N VAL A 10 14.95 -29.42 -108.37
CA VAL A 10 15.77 -30.33 -107.55
C VAL A 10 15.23 -30.34 -106.12
N LEU A 11 14.72 -31.50 -105.72
CA LEU A 11 14.51 -31.95 -104.35
C LEU A 11 15.29 -33.26 -104.17
N SER A 12 16.01 -33.38 -103.06
CA SER A 12 16.58 -34.62 -102.50
C SER A 12 17.70 -35.27 -103.35
N SER A 13 18.74 -35.89 -102.84
CA SER A 13 19.14 -36.33 -101.51
C SER A 13 20.65 -36.63 -101.60
N MET A 14 21.36 -36.59 -100.47
CA MET A 14 22.80 -36.91 -100.32
C MET A 14 23.82 -35.82 -100.66
N LEU A 15 23.81 -34.73 -99.90
CA LEU A 15 25.04 -34.02 -99.50
C LEU A 15 24.83 -33.25 -98.17
N VAL A 16 24.58 -34.00 -97.07
CA VAL A 16 24.56 -33.45 -95.69
C VAL A 16 25.56 -34.19 -94.78
N VAL A 17 26.49 -34.97 -95.34
CA VAL A 17 27.34 -35.90 -94.53
C VAL A 17 28.84 -35.53 -94.53
N ALA A 18 29.24 -34.32 -94.95
CA ALA A 18 30.64 -33.87 -94.86
C ALA A 18 30.83 -32.42 -94.37
N MET A 19 29.86 -31.86 -93.65
CA MET A 19 29.99 -30.65 -92.82
C MET A 19 29.51 -30.91 -91.38
N LEU A 20 29.61 -32.16 -90.92
CA LEU A 20 29.14 -32.64 -89.61
C LEU A 20 30.25 -33.35 -88.82
N PHE A 21 31.49 -32.88 -88.94
CA PHE A 21 32.66 -33.43 -88.22
C PHE A 21 33.65 -32.37 -87.69
N GLU A 22 33.17 -31.15 -87.40
CA GLU A 22 33.84 -30.18 -86.49
C GLU A 22 32.88 -29.61 -85.42
N LEU A 23 31.68 -30.18 -85.29
CA LEU A 23 30.82 -30.03 -84.12
C LEU A 23 30.49 -31.45 -83.64
N PHE A 24 31.29 -32.05 -82.77
CA PHE A 24 30.91 -33.12 -81.82
C PHE A 24 32.15 -33.65 -81.09
N THR A 25 32.61 -32.91 -80.06
CA THR A 25 33.27 -33.49 -78.88
C THR A 25 32.87 -32.71 -77.63
N SER A 26 31.58 -32.75 -77.28
CA SER A 26 31.10 -32.63 -75.89
C SER A 26 29.57 -32.74 -75.84
N MET A 27 29.05 -33.94 -76.05
CA MET A 27 27.69 -34.29 -75.63
C MET A 27 27.76 -35.60 -74.83
N SER A 28 27.62 -35.48 -73.52
CA SER A 28 26.83 -36.36 -72.65
C SER A 28 27.00 -35.85 -71.22
N PHE A 29 26.12 -34.95 -70.79
CA PHE A 29 25.25 -35.17 -69.63
C PHE A 29 24.12 -34.15 -69.73
N LEU A 30 22.92 -34.66 -70.01
CA LEU A 30 21.72 -34.05 -69.45
C LEU A 30 21.91 -34.05 -67.93
N ASN A 31 22.02 -32.86 -67.36
CA ASN A 31 21.26 -32.59 -66.15
C ASN A 31 20.51 -31.29 -66.41
N ILE A 32 19.19 -31.40 -66.41
CA ILE A 32 18.26 -30.29 -66.39
C ILE A 32 18.43 -29.66 -65.00
N GLY A 33 19.44 -28.81 -64.88
CA GLY A 33 19.61 -27.90 -63.76
C GLY A 33 19.36 -26.51 -64.30
N ASN A 34 18.32 -25.85 -63.78
CA ASN A 34 18.11 -24.41 -63.89
C ASN A 34 19.40 -23.67 -63.48
N VAL A 35 20.31 -23.43 -64.41
CA VAL A 35 21.26 -22.33 -64.25
C VAL A 35 20.52 -21.11 -64.79
N LYS A 36 19.62 -20.55 -63.96
CA LYS A 36 19.40 -19.11 -63.98
C LYS A 36 20.80 -18.54 -63.81
N ALA A 37 21.37 -17.96 -64.86
CA ALA A 37 22.37 -16.92 -64.63
C ALA A 37 21.62 -15.88 -63.79
N GLN A 38 21.82 -15.91 -62.47
CA GLN A 38 21.31 -14.89 -61.56
C GLN A 38 21.97 -13.59 -62.01
N SER A 39 21.25 -12.81 -62.82
CA SER A 39 21.46 -11.37 -62.83
C SER A 39 21.19 -10.94 -61.40
N GLN A 40 22.25 -10.70 -60.61
CA GLN A 40 22.10 -10.10 -59.28
C GLN A 40 21.30 -8.82 -59.45
N THR A 41 20.17 -8.72 -58.77
CA THR A 41 19.41 -7.48 -58.67
C THR A 41 20.30 -6.44 -57.99
N VAL A 42 20.44 -5.25 -58.57
CA VAL A 42 21.17 -4.17 -57.90
C VAL A 42 20.32 -3.71 -56.71
N LEU A 43 20.81 -3.87 -55.49
CA LEU A 43 20.19 -3.25 -54.32
C LEU A 43 20.51 -1.75 -54.36
N LEU A 44 19.46 -0.93 -54.37
CA LEU A 44 19.59 0.53 -54.44
C LEU A 44 19.92 1.13 -53.08
N ILE A 45 19.23 0.64 -52.05
CA ILE A 45 19.36 1.09 -50.67
C ILE A 45 18.97 -0.06 -49.72
N SER A 46 19.53 -0.08 -48.52
CA SER A 46 19.18 -1.06 -47.48
C SER A 46 18.01 -0.60 -46.61
N ASP A 47 17.26 -1.55 -46.05
CA ASP A 47 16.04 -1.26 -45.26
C ASP A 47 16.32 -0.42 -44.01
N ASP A 48 17.50 -0.57 -43.40
CA ASP A 48 17.93 0.23 -42.26
C ASP A 48 18.13 1.71 -42.60
N ARG A 49 18.40 2.04 -43.87
CA ARG A 49 18.66 3.40 -44.38
C ARG A 49 17.42 4.07 -44.96
N PHE A 50 16.27 3.40 -44.93
CA PHE A 50 15.02 3.91 -45.49
C PHE A 50 14.41 5.02 -44.63
N PHE A 51 14.54 4.91 -43.31
CA PHE A 51 13.83 5.76 -42.35
C PHE A 51 14.59 7.03 -41.99
N ALA A 52 13.91 7.96 -41.31
CA ALA A 52 14.47 9.24 -40.91
C ALA A 52 15.83 9.11 -40.21
N ASP A 53 16.86 9.75 -40.78
CA ASP A 53 18.21 9.75 -40.26
C ASP A 53 18.32 10.60 -38.99
N ALA A 54 18.98 10.09 -37.95
CA ALA A 54 19.08 10.80 -36.68
C ALA A 54 20.00 12.02 -36.71
N ASP A 55 20.91 12.08 -37.69
CA ASP A 55 21.93 13.11 -37.86
C ASP A 55 21.60 14.14 -38.95
N MET A 56 20.42 14.05 -39.58
CA MET A 56 19.99 14.96 -40.66
C MET A 56 18.80 15.81 -40.22
N ASP A 57 19.04 16.75 -39.30
CA ASP A 57 18.06 17.77 -38.91
C ASP A 57 18.01 18.96 -39.90
N ILE A 58 17.17 19.98 -39.62
CA ILE A 58 17.04 21.16 -40.49
C ILE A 58 18.40 21.84 -40.74
N PRO A 59 19.21 22.18 -39.71
CA PRO A 59 20.56 22.72 -39.92
C PRO A 59 21.47 21.82 -40.76
N ALA A 60 21.49 20.52 -40.53
CA ALA A 60 22.33 19.59 -41.28
C ALA A 60 21.92 19.54 -42.77
N ILE A 61 20.62 19.47 -43.06
CA ILE A 61 20.11 19.51 -44.44
C ILE A 61 20.43 20.85 -45.10
N GLN A 62 20.22 21.96 -44.40
CA GLN A 62 20.54 23.28 -44.92
C GLN A 62 22.03 23.41 -45.23
N THR A 63 22.90 22.94 -44.34
CA THR A 63 24.36 22.90 -44.54
C THR A 63 24.72 22.05 -45.76
N PHE A 64 24.07 20.90 -45.94
CA PHE A 64 24.26 20.07 -47.11
C PHE A 64 23.84 20.79 -48.40
N LEU A 65 22.68 21.45 -48.42
CA LEU A 65 22.21 22.21 -49.58
C LEU A 65 23.14 23.38 -49.92
N GLU A 66 23.73 24.04 -48.94
CA GLU A 66 24.68 25.14 -49.14
C GLU A 66 25.98 24.69 -49.82
N GLN A 67 26.38 23.44 -49.62
CA GLN A 67 27.52 22.82 -50.31
C GLN A 67 27.21 22.50 -51.77
N GLN A 68 25.93 22.44 -52.15
CA GLN A 68 25.53 22.12 -53.51
C GLN A 68 25.51 23.36 -54.41
N PRO A 69 25.88 23.22 -55.71
CA PRO A 69 25.88 24.34 -56.62
C PRO A 69 24.47 24.88 -56.91
N GLY A 70 23.45 24.01 -56.91
CA GLY A 70 22.10 24.34 -57.37
C GLY A 70 21.28 25.26 -56.49
N VAL A 71 20.04 25.50 -56.94
CA VAL A 71 19.20 26.61 -56.45
C VAL A 71 18.46 26.33 -55.15
N LEU A 72 18.36 25.06 -54.71
CA LEU A 72 17.54 24.70 -53.55
C LEU A 72 17.99 25.35 -52.23
N LYS A 73 19.26 25.73 -52.09
CA LYS A 73 19.77 26.45 -50.91
C LYS A 73 19.13 27.82 -50.69
N LEU A 74 18.66 28.46 -51.76
CA LEU A 74 17.98 29.77 -51.72
C LEU A 74 16.47 29.65 -51.96
N HIS A 75 15.98 28.49 -52.38
CA HIS A 75 14.59 28.28 -52.71
C HIS A 75 13.70 28.41 -51.46
N LYS A 76 12.56 29.06 -51.64
CA LYS A 76 11.58 29.31 -50.59
C LYS A 76 10.22 28.80 -51.04
N VAL A 77 9.54 28.10 -50.15
CA VAL A 77 8.25 27.47 -50.40
C VAL A 77 7.21 28.12 -49.51
N LYS A 78 6.08 28.51 -50.08
CA LYS A 78 4.94 29.04 -49.31
C LYS A 78 4.09 27.88 -48.79
N ILE A 79 3.92 27.79 -47.47
CA ILE A 79 3.11 26.79 -46.77
C ILE A 79 2.12 27.53 -45.87
N GLY A 80 0.84 27.49 -46.24
CA GLY A 80 -0.16 28.39 -45.64
C GLY A 80 0.22 29.86 -45.83
N ASP A 81 0.30 30.61 -44.73
CA ASP A 81 0.73 32.01 -44.71
C ASP A 81 2.24 32.20 -44.48
N GLU A 82 2.96 31.11 -44.19
CA GLU A 82 4.39 31.14 -43.91
C GLU A 82 5.25 30.81 -45.13
N THR A 83 6.51 31.27 -45.10
CA THR A 83 7.50 30.95 -46.12
C THR A 83 8.62 30.13 -45.48
N GLN A 84 8.79 28.89 -45.94
CA GLN A 84 9.74 27.92 -45.42
C GLN A 84 10.93 27.70 -46.36
N SER A 85 12.06 27.27 -45.80
CA SER A 85 13.21 26.82 -46.59
C SER A 85 12.96 25.42 -47.18
N THR A 86 13.69 25.06 -48.24
CA THR A 86 13.66 23.68 -48.75
C THR A 86 14.07 22.66 -47.68
N ALA A 87 15.04 22.98 -46.81
CA ALA A 87 15.42 22.10 -45.70
C ALA A 87 14.25 21.84 -44.74
N THR A 88 13.48 22.88 -44.41
CA THR A 88 12.27 22.76 -43.58
C THR A 88 11.20 21.91 -44.27
N VAL A 89 10.99 22.09 -45.58
CA VAL A 89 10.00 21.30 -46.35
C VAL A 89 10.38 19.82 -46.40
N ILE A 90 11.65 19.50 -46.58
CA ILE A 90 12.14 18.12 -46.52
C ILE A 90 11.90 17.55 -45.13
N MET A 91 12.26 18.28 -44.07
CA MET A 91 12.03 17.81 -42.71
C MET A 91 10.55 17.66 -42.34
N ALA A 92 9.68 18.52 -42.85
CA ALA A 92 8.24 18.39 -42.65
C ALA A 92 7.69 17.06 -43.19
N ASN A 93 8.23 16.60 -44.32
CA ASN A 93 7.91 15.30 -44.92
C ASN A 93 8.57 14.13 -44.19
N VAL A 94 9.79 14.33 -43.67
CA VAL A 94 10.50 13.34 -42.85
C VAL A 94 9.74 13.09 -41.56
N GLU A 95 9.25 14.14 -40.89
CA GLU A 95 8.47 13.98 -39.67
C GLU A 95 7.11 13.32 -39.96
N TYR A 96 6.46 13.62 -41.09
CA TYR A 96 5.16 13.02 -41.45
C TYR A 96 5.29 11.56 -41.90
N HIS A 97 6.20 11.25 -42.84
CA HIS A 97 6.32 9.95 -43.49
C HIS A 97 7.38 9.02 -42.87
N ASN A 98 8.13 9.50 -41.86
CA ASN A 98 9.28 8.80 -41.27
C ASN A 98 10.32 8.28 -42.28
N ILE A 99 10.61 9.07 -43.32
CA ILE A 99 11.52 8.68 -44.42
C ILE A 99 12.85 9.43 -44.37
N SER A 100 13.92 8.80 -44.83
CA SER A 100 15.27 9.37 -44.87
C SER A 100 15.33 10.65 -45.74
N PRO A 101 15.79 11.79 -45.18
CA PRO A 101 16.12 12.98 -45.98
C PRO A 101 17.11 12.68 -47.10
N ARG A 102 18.06 11.77 -46.87
CA ARG A 102 19.08 11.38 -47.85
C ARG A 102 18.46 10.71 -49.07
N VAL A 103 17.42 9.88 -48.88
CA VAL A 103 16.68 9.26 -49.98
C VAL A 103 15.96 10.31 -50.81
N LEU A 104 15.22 11.22 -50.16
CA LEU A 104 14.47 12.28 -50.86
C LEU A 104 15.39 13.22 -51.64
N LEU A 105 16.49 13.66 -51.03
CA LEU A 105 17.50 14.51 -51.67
C LEU A 105 18.16 13.81 -52.87
N THR A 106 18.48 12.52 -52.74
CA THR A 106 19.03 11.74 -53.85
C THR A 106 18.04 11.63 -55.00
N LEU A 107 16.75 11.43 -54.73
CA LEU A 107 15.72 11.39 -55.78
C LEU A 107 15.55 12.73 -56.50
N LEU A 108 15.60 13.86 -55.78
CA LEU A 108 15.55 15.19 -56.38
C LEU A 108 16.68 15.38 -57.40
N GLU A 109 17.90 15.01 -57.02
CA GLU A 109 19.04 15.06 -57.93
C GLU A 109 18.91 14.04 -59.07
N PHE A 110 18.54 12.80 -58.76
CA PHE A 110 18.45 11.73 -59.75
C PHE A 110 17.41 12.02 -60.83
N LYS A 111 16.26 12.61 -60.46
CA LYS A 111 15.16 12.88 -61.40
C LYS A 111 15.28 14.21 -62.12
N SER A 112 15.85 15.23 -61.49
CA SER A 112 15.84 16.59 -62.05
C SER A 112 17.18 17.32 -62.03
N GLY A 113 18.20 16.79 -61.37
CA GLY A 113 19.51 17.43 -61.22
C GLY A 113 19.46 18.71 -60.38
N ILE A 114 18.38 18.94 -59.64
CA ILE A 114 18.11 20.24 -59.00
C ILE A 114 19.03 20.55 -57.80
N LEU A 115 19.80 19.57 -57.30
CA LEU A 115 20.84 19.85 -56.31
C LEU A 115 22.09 20.41 -56.98
N SER A 116 22.50 19.90 -58.14
CA SER A 116 23.73 20.34 -58.81
C SER A 116 23.53 21.43 -59.89
N MET A 117 22.33 21.56 -60.44
CA MET A 117 22.06 22.46 -61.57
C MET A 117 21.89 23.93 -61.13
N LEU A 118 22.70 24.81 -61.71
CA LEU A 118 22.68 26.25 -61.42
C LEU A 118 21.40 26.96 -61.87
N GLU A 119 20.84 26.56 -63.02
CA GLU A 119 19.69 27.21 -63.66
C GLU A 119 18.68 26.14 -64.13
N PRO A 120 17.91 25.53 -63.20
CA PRO A 120 16.90 24.56 -63.57
C PRO A 120 15.75 25.21 -64.33
N SER A 121 15.20 24.49 -65.30
CA SER A 121 14.00 24.93 -66.03
C SER A 121 12.79 25.05 -65.10
N GLU A 122 11.79 25.84 -65.51
CA GLU A 122 10.52 25.96 -64.78
C GLU A 122 9.85 24.59 -64.56
N MET A 123 9.97 23.68 -65.54
CA MET A 123 9.45 22.32 -65.44
C MET A 123 10.19 21.49 -64.37
N GLN A 124 11.51 21.65 -64.24
CA GLN A 124 12.29 20.99 -63.18
C GLN A 124 11.99 21.56 -61.80
N LEU A 125 11.62 22.84 -61.68
CA LEU A 125 11.21 23.45 -60.42
C LEU A 125 9.77 23.08 -60.02
N GLN A 126 8.87 22.95 -61.01
CA GLN A 126 7.49 22.53 -60.78
C GLN A 126 7.38 21.01 -60.54
N TYR A 127 8.18 20.19 -61.22
CA TYR A 127 8.10 18.73 -61.15
C TYR A 127 9.46 18.08 -60.86
N PRO A 128 10.18 18.46 -59.80
CA PRO A 128 11.53 17.93 -59.52
C PRO A 128 11.60 16.42 -59.28
N MET A 129 10.49 15.75 -58.95
CA MET A 129 10.44 14.28 -58.85
C MET A 129 9.96 13.61 -60.15
N GLY A 130 9.68 14.39 -61.20
CA GLY A 130 9.37 13.91 -62.55
C GLY A 130 7.89 13.61 -62.84
N ARG A 131 7.00 13.65 -61.83
CA ARG A 131 5.57 13.43 -62.02
C ARG A 131 4.89 14.71 -62.49
N ILE A 132 4.53 14.78 -63.77
CA ILE A 132 3.84 15.94 -64.36
C ILE A 132 2.35 15.83 -64.06
N ASP A 133 1.95 16.39 -62.91
CA ASP A 133 0.56 16.49 -62.48
C ASP A 133 0.33 17.90 -61.91
N PRO A 134 -0.57 18.73 -62.50
CA PRO A 134 -0.83 20.09 -62.01
C PRO A 134 -1.19 20.17 -60.52
N GLY A 135 -1.79 19.13 -59.95
CA GLY A 135 -2.10 19.06 -58.51
C GLY A 135 -0.88 18.81 -57.62
N LEU A 136 0.26 18.47 -58.21
CA LEU A 136 1.54 18.20 -57.55
C LEU A 136 2.63 19.21 -57.93
N ALA A 137 2.28 20.35 -58.53
CA ALA A 137 3.27 21.34 -58.95
C ALA A 137 3.96 22.00 -57.74
N GLY A 138 5.29 22.01 -57.76
CA GLY A 138 6.17 22.62 -56.75
C GLY A 138 6.93 21.58 -55.92
N VAL A 139 8.09 22.00 -55.41
CA VAL A 139 9.01 21.14 -54.61
C VAL A 139 8.29 20.43 -53.47
N SER A 140 7.45 21.14 -52.70
CA SER A 140 6.76 20.55 -51.54
C SER A 140 5.86 19.38 -51.89
N LEU A 141 5.01 19.56 -52.91
CA LEU A 141 4.01 18.56 -53.28
C LEU A 141 4.63 17.37 -54.02
N GLN A 142 5.71 17.60 -54.77
CA GLN A 142 6.49 16.52 -55.36
C GLN A 142 7.23 15.69 -54.31
N VAL A 143 7.80 16.34 -53.27
CA VAL A 143 8.46 15.65 -52.16
C VAL A 143 7.46 14.83 -51.35
N ASP A 144 6.28 15.38 -51.02
CA ASP A 144 5.19 14.64 -50.36
C ASP A 144 4.72 13.45 -51.18
N TRP A 145 4.46 13.67 -52.47
CA TRP A 145 4.08 12.58 -53.38
C TRP A 145 5.12 11.46 -53.40
N ALA A 146 6.40 11.81 -53.53
CA ALA A 146 7.48 10.84 -53.55
C ALA A 146 7.61 10.09 -52.22
N ALA A 147 7.59 10.80 -51.09
CA ALA A 147 7.64 10.21 -49.75
C ALA A 147 6.50 9.20 -49.54
N ARG A 148 5.27 9.59 -49.90
CA ARG A 148 4.10 8.70 -49.82
C ARG A 148 4.23 7.46 -50.69
N GLU A 149 4.70 7.60 -51.94
CA GLU A 149 4.86 6.44 -52.83
C GLU A 149 6.01 5.52 -52.41
N LEU A 150 7.05 6.07 -51.77
CA LEU A 150 8.11 5.27 -51.15
C LEU A 150 7.58 4.47 -49.98
N VAL A 151 6.86 5.10 -49.03
CA VAL A 151 6.28 4.40 -47.87
C VAL A 151 5.31 3.31 -48.32
N ARG A 152 4.44 3.61 -49.30
CA ARG A 152 3.54 2.62 -49.91
C ARG A 152 4.29 1.43 -50.53
N GLY A 153 5.39 1.70 -51.22
CA GLY A 153 6.22 0.65 -51.80
C GLY A 153 6.91 -0.19 -50.72
N PHE A 154 7.41 0.44 -49.65
CA PHE A 154 8.10 -0.25 -48.56
C PHE A 154 7.17 -1.17 -47.78
N ASN A 155 5.92 -0.74 -47.54
CA ASN A 155 4.92 -1.48 -46.77
C ASN A 155 4.11 -2.49 -47.61
N GLU A 156 4.45 -2.68 -48.89
CA GLU A 156 3.71 -3.61 -49.74
C GLU A 156 4.00 -5.07 -49.33
N GLU A 157 3.03 -5.73 -48.68
CA GLU A 157 3.14 -7.09 -48.09
C GLU A 157 3.68 -8.13 -49.09
N TYR A 158 3.35 -7.97 -50.37
CA TYR A 158 3.85 -8.78 -51.48
C TYR A 158 4.41 -7.86 -52.55
N LEU A 159 5.70 -7.99 -52.86
CA LEU A 159 6.37 -7.22 -53.91
C LEU A 159 5.66 -7.48 -55.24
N LYS A 160 4.81 -6.52 -55.67
CA LYS A 160 4.01 -6.67 -56.88
C LYS A 160 4.89 -6.48 -58.10
N PRO A 161 4.52 -7.07 -59.25
CA PRO A 161 5.15 -6.72 -60.50
C PRO A 161 5.07 -5.22 -60.75
N LEU A 162 6.22 -4.59 -61.04
CA LEU A 162 6.29 -3.20 -61.44
C LEU A 162 5.43 -3.00 -62.69
N GLN A 163 4.73 -1.88 -62.74
CA GLN A 163 3.89 -1.47 -63.87
C GLN A 163 4.51 -0.24 -64.51
N PHE A 164 4.60 -0.24 -65.84
CA PHE A 164 5.19 0.83 -66.66
C PHE A 164 4.13 1.51 -67.52
N THR A 165 4.43 2.73 -67.99
CA THR A 165 3.48 3.55 -68.77
C THR A 165 3.17 2.98 -70.17
N ASP A 166 4.05 2.12 -70.70
CA ASP A 166 3.88 1.39 -71.96
C ASP A 166 3.08 0.08 -71.80
N GLY A 167 2.58 -0.21 -70.58
CA GLY A 167 1.79 -1.39 -70.26
C GLY A 167 2.62 -2.66 -70.02
N ILE A 168 3.96 -2.55 -70.04
CA ILE A 168 4.83 -3.65 -69.64
C ILE A 168 4.73 -3.86 -68.13
N SER A 169 4.87 -5.11 -67.69
CA SER A 169 4.97 -5.46 -66.29
C SER A 169 6.13 -6.39 -66.02
N ILE A 170 6.92 -6.09 -64.99
CA ILE A 170 8.13 -6.85 -64.63
C ILE A 170 8.07 -7.23 -63.16
N ALA A 171 8.16 -8.53 -62.89
CA ALA A 171 8.44 -9.02 -61.55
C ALA A 171 9.92 -8.80 -61.24
N LEU A 172 10.22 -8.11 -60.13
CA LEU A 172 11.57 -8.05 -59.61
C LEU A 172 11.95 -9.40 -58.98
N PRO A 173 13.24 -9.74 -58.93
CA PRO A 173 13.66 -10.98 -58.27
C PRO A 173 13.39 -10.96 -56.77
N ASP A 174 13.19 -12.15 -56.19
CA ASP A 174 12.82 -12.35 -54.77
C ASP A 174 13.88 -11.84 -53.78
N ASP A 175 15.09 -11.52 -54.24
CA ASP A 175 16.21 -11.05 -53.42
C ASP A 175 16.27 -9.53 -53.25
N VAL A 176 15.36 -8.77 -53.88
CA VAL A 176 15.27 -7.32 -53.68
C VAL A 176 14.70 -7.01 -52.29
N ASN A 177 15.35 -6.11 -51.55
CA ASN A 177 14.83 -5.65 -50.27
C ASN A 177 13.69 -4.61 -50.45
N ARG A 178 12.96 -4.31 -49.38
CA ARG A 178 11.76 -3.46 -49.42
C ARG A 178 12.09 -2.02 -49.81
N ALA A 179 13.18 -1.47 -49.29
CA ALA A 179 13.62 -0.11 -49.59
C ALA A 179 14.02 0.06 -51.07
N SER A 180 14.75 -0.91 -51.63
CA SER A 180 15.09 -0.91 -53.05
C SER A 180 13.85 -1.08 -53.92
N TYR A 181 12.93 -1.98 -53.54
CA TYR A 181 11.64 -2.13 -54.23
C TYR A 181 10.85 -0.82 -54.25
N ALA A 182 10.76 -0.11 -53.12
CA ALA A 182 10.05 1.16 -53.02
C ALA A 182 10.59 2.19 -54.02
N VAL A 183 11.92 2.32 -54.12
CA VAL A 183 12.57 3.21 -55.08
C VAL A 183 12.31 2.75 -56.52
N TYR A 184 12.47 1.46 -56.82
CA TYR A 184 12.20 0.91 -58.14
C TYR A 184 10.76 1.14 -58.60
N ARG A 185 9.79 0.96 -57.69
CA ARG A 185 8.38 1.20 -57.91
C ARG A 185 8.11 2.68 -58.20
N LEU A 186 8.62 3.59 -57.37
CA LEU A 186 8.48 5.03 -57.62
C LEU A 186 9.00 5.42 -59.00
N LEU A 187 10.18 4.89 -59.39
CA LEU A 187 10.78 5.17 -60.69
C LEU A 187 9.99 4.58 -61.86
N SER A 188 9.16 3.56 -61.66
CA SER A 188 8.36 2.93 -62.73
C SER A 188 7.05 3.66 -63.01
N LEU A 189 6.49 4.39 -62.02
CA LEU A 189 5.15 5.01 -62.11
C LEU A 189 4.97 5.96 -63.29
N ASP A 190 6.07 6.57 -63.75
CA ASP A 190 6.09 7.59 -64.81
C ASP A 190 7.07 7.28 -65.94
N ALA A 191 7.52 6.01 -66.06
CA ALA A 191 8.50 5.61 -67.06
C ALA A 191 7.99 4.45 -67.91
N THR A 192 8.39 4.42 -69.18
CA THR A 192 8.36 3.20 -70.00
C THR A 192 9.37 2.19 -69.44
N TYR A 193 9.21 0.90 -69.77
CA TYR A 193 10.18 -0.10 -69.32
C TYR A 193 11.60 0.22 -69.83
N GLY A 194 11.74 0.72 -71.06
CA GLY A 194 13.03 1.09 -71.63
C GLY A 194 13.69 2.27 -70.89
N GLU A 195 12.93 3.30 -70.54
CA GLU A 195 13.41 4.43 -69.75
C GLU A 195 13.82 3.99 -68.34
N TRP A 196 12.97 3.20 -67.68
CA TRP A 196 13.30 2.65 -66.37
C TRP A 196 14.54 1.75 -66.41
N GLN A 197 14.64 0.87 -67.41
CA GLN A 197 15.79 -0.01 -67.58
C GLN A 197 17.08 0.78 -67.81
N ALA A 198 17.02 1.89 -68.56
CA ALA A 198 18.15 2.80 -68.73
C ALA A 198 18.57 3.46 -67.40
N LEU A 199 17.60 3.81 -66.55
CA LEU A 199 17.85 4.36 -65.21
C LEU A 199 18.47 3.33 -64.24
N THR A 200 18.20 2.04 -64.43
CA THR A 200 18.52 0.98 -63.46
C THR A 200 19.61 -0.01 -63.89
N THR A 201 19.92 -0.13 -65.19
CA THR A 201 20.78 -1.19 -65.75
C THR A 201 22.12 -0.69 -66.32
N ALA A 202 22.32 0.62 -66.47
CA ALA A 202 23.56 1.17 -67.02
C ALA A 202 24.70 1.28 -65.98
N LYS A 203 25.64 0.34 -66.01
CA LYS A 203 27.02 0.57 -65.52
C LYS A 203 27.67 1.67 -66.35
N ALA A 204 27.66 2.91 -65.86
CA ALA A 204 28.69 3.93 -66.07
C ALA A 204 28.39 5.17 -65.20
N THR A 205 28.87 5.22 -63.96
CA THR A 205 29.13 6.47 -63.21
C THR A 205 27.95 7.42 -62.91
N SER A 206 26.68 7.00 -63.03
CA SER A 206 25.50 7.87 -62.85
C SER A 206 24.22 7.19 -62.33
N GLY A 207 24.28 5.97 -61.77
CA GLY A 207 23.08 5.27 -61.24
C GLY A 207 22.63 5.78 -59.86
N PHE A 208 21.38 5.50 -59.45
CA PHE A 208 20.84 5.94 -58.14
C PHE A 208 21.72 5.51 -56.97
N THR A 209 22.19 4.26 -56.94
CA THR A 209 23.08 3.74 -55.90
C THR A 209 24.40 4.50 -55.84
N GLU A 210 25.02 4.76 -57.00
CA GLU A 210 26.29 5.50 -57.08
C GLU A 210 26.10 6.95 -56.63
N MET A 211 24.98 7.58 -56.99
CA MET A 211 24.63 8.93 -56.57
C MET A 211 24.39 9.01 -55.06
N TYR A 212 23.63 8.07 -54.49
CA TYR A 212 23.45 7.97 -53.05
C TYR A 212 24.82 7.78 -52.36
N GLN A 213 25.66 6.89 -52.88
CA GLN A 213 27.01 6.67 -52.33
C GLN A 213 27.93 7.89 -52.48
N GLN A 214 27.81 8.65 -53.55
CA GLN A 214 28.60 9.84 -53.81
C GLN A 214 28.29 10.96 -52.82
N TYR A 215 27.01 11.21 -52.54
CA TYR A 215 26.60 12.25 -51.59
C TYR A 215 26.75 11.81 -50.13
N TRP A 216 26.57 10.53 -49.83
CA TRP A 216 26.42 10.07 -48.45
C TRP A 216 27.49 9.09 -47.98
N ALA A 217 28.53 8.82 -48.79
CA ALA A 217 29.68 7.96 -48.54
C ALA A 217 29.41 6.91 -47.45
N ILE A 218 28.95 5.69 -47.83
CA ILE A 218 28.51 4.66 -46.87
C ILE A 218 29.52 4.55 -45.72
N ALA A 219 29.17 5.12 -44.57
CA ALA A 219 29.86 4.83 -43.33
C ALA A 219 29.80 3.30 -43.16
N PRO A 220 30.90 2.64 -42.72
CA PRO A 220 30.87 1.20 -42.52
C PRO A 220 29.64 0.85 -41.68
N THR A 221 28.93 -0.19 -42.09
CA THR A 221 27.77 -0.79 -41.40
C THR A 221 27.77 -0.40 -39.93
N TYR A 222 26.80 0.42 -39.52
CA TYR A 222 26.66 0.81 -38.12
C TYR A 222 26.53 -0.48 -37.32
N THR A 223 27.61 -0.85 -36.64
CA THR A 223 27.54 -1.93 -35.67
C THR A 223 26.83 -1.28 -34.50
N ALA A 224 25.57 -1.67 -34.27
CA ALA A 224 24.81 -1.19 -33.12
C ALA A 224 25.72 -1.19 -31.88
N PRO A 225 25.71 -0.15 -31.04
CA PRO A 225 26.45 -0.19 -29.79
C PRO A 225 26.03 -1.47 -29.05
N THR A 226 26.97 -2.39 -28.89
CA THR A 226 26.80 -3.65 -28.14
C THR A 226 26.69 -3.41 -26.64
N THR A 227 26.46 -2.16 -26.23
CA THR A 227 26.29 -1.74 -24.86
C THR A 227 25.13 -0.74 -24.76
N LEU A 228 23.90 -1.21 -24.96
CA LEU A 228 22.95 -1.00 -23.87
C LEU A 228 23.44 -1.96 -22.79
N ASN A 229 23.95 -1.42 -21.69
CA ASN A 229 24.34 -2.20 -20.54
C ASN A 229 23.23 -3.22 -20.22
N ALA A 230 23.45 -4.48 -20.58
CA ALA A 230 22.97 -5.60 -19.78
C ALA A 230 23.79 -5.62 -18.50
N ALA A 231 23.67 -4.55 -17.70
CA ALA A 231 24.15 -4.49 -16.34
C ALA A 231 22.94 -4.77 -15.46
N SER A 232 23.03 -5.89 -14.75
CA SER A 232 22.11 -6.35 -13.71
C SER A 232 20.80 -6.95 -14.25
N GLY A 233 20.68 -8.26 -14.07
CA GLY A 233 19.39 -8.93 -14.09
C GLY A 233 18.40 -8.12 -13.26
N VAL A 234 17.30 -7.74 -13.93
CA VAL A 234 16.25 -6.78 -13.54
C VAL A 234 16.65 -5.29 -13.65
N SER A 235 16.57 -4.65 -14.84
CA SER A 235 16.37 -3.18 -15.06
C SER A 235 16.47 -2.83 -16.57
N GLY A 236 15.82 -1.80 -17.13
CA GLY A 236 15.06 -0.73 -16.51
C GLY A 236 14.08 -0.06 -17.49
N TYR A 237 12.84 0.06 -17.04
CA TYR A 237 11.96 1.14 -17.45
C TYR A 237 12.52 2.42 -16.83
N ASN A 238 12.90 3.39 -17.64
CA ASN A 238 13.16 4.74 -17.13
C ASN A 238 12.09 5.64 -17.74
N PRO A 239 10.85 5.56 -17.21
CA PRO A 239 9.80 6.45 -17.66
C PRO A 239 10.31 7.88 -17.54
N PHE A 240 10.10 8.64 -18.59
CA PHE A 240 10.58 10.01 -18.68
C PHE A 240 9.55 10.94 -19.31
N LEU A 241 8.43 10.40 -19.79
CA LEU A 241 7.31 11.14 -20.35
C LEU A 241 6.24 11.37 -19.27
N ILE A 242 5.65 12.56 -19.30
CA ILE A 242 4.31 12.84 -18.77
C ILE A 242 3.32 12.95 -19.93
N GLU A 243 2.03 12.80 -19.65
CA GLU A 243 1.00 13.11 -20.63
C GLU A 243 1.12 14.57 -21.09
N PRO A 244 0.95 14.87 -22.39
CA PRO A 244 1.16 16.21 -22.94
C PRO A 244 0.01 17.18 -22.70
N PHE A 245 -0.81 16.91 -21.68
CA PHE A 245 -2.00 17.65 -21.30
C PHE A 245 -2.28 17.43 -19.81
N HIS A 246 -3.19 18.23 -19.26
CA HIS A 246 -3.60 18.12 -17.86
C HIS A 246 -5.03 17.62 -17.76
N GLY A 247 -5.26 16.62 -16.90
CA GLY A 247 -6.57 16.02 -16.68
C GLY A 247 -6.89 14.87 -17.64
N PRO A 248 -7.99 14.14 -17.39
CA PRO A 248 -8.31 12.91 -18.10
C PRO A 248 -8.78 13.19 -19.53
N HIS A 249 -8.23 12.45 -20.49
CA HIS A 249 -8.63 12.49 -21.90
C HIS A 249 -8.83 11.08 -22.46
N SER A 250 -9.77 10.91 -23.38
CA SER A 250 -9.98 9.63 -24.06
C SER A 250 -8.92 9.40 -25.14
N ILE A 251 -8.49 8.15 -25.31
CA ILE A 251 -7.77 7.71 -26.50
C ILE A 251 -8.80 7.41 -27.59
N ASN A 252 -8.75 8.17 -28.68
CA ASN A 252 -9.64 8.04 -29.83
C ASN A 252 -9.13 6.98 -30.83
N SER A 253 -7.81 6.87 -30.96
CA SER A 253 -7.13 5.87 -31.80
C SER A 253 -5.82 5.45 -31.13
N TYR A 254 -5.50 4.17 -31.23
CA TYR A 254 -4.33 3.55 -30.58
C TYR A 254 -3.22 3.32 -31.60
N PHE A 255 -1.98 3.23 -31.11
CA PHE A 255 -0.83 2.81 -31.88
C PHE A 255 -1.01 1.34 -32.26
N ASP A 256 -0.71 0.99 -33.52
CA ASP A 256 -0.77 -0.38 -34.00
C ASP A 256 0.57 -1.08 -33.85
N HIS A 257 0.66 -2.10 -32.99
CA HIS A 257 1.90 -2.85 -32.81
C HIS A 257 2.25 -3.75 -33.99
N GLU A 258 1.30 -4.09 -34.86
CA GLU A 258 1.59 -4.93 -36.01
C GLU A 258 2.12 -4.15 -37.19
N TYR A 259 1.45 -3.05 -37.57
CA TYR A 259 1.80 -2.27 -38.75
C TYR A 259 1.65 -0.75 -38.51
N PRO A 260 2.51 -0.10 -37.70
CA PRO A 260 2.44 1.35 -37.45
C PRO A 260 3.02 2.14 -38.64
N ASP A 261 2.41 1.97 -39.81
CA ASP A 261 2.95 2.34 -41.11
C ASP A 261 1.87 2.77 -42.13
N TYR A 262 0.65 3.03 -41.64
CA TYR A 262 -0.55 3.42 -42.40
C TYR A 262 -1.12 2.33 -43.32
N SER A 263 -0.63 1.09 -43.25
CA SER A 263 -1.24 -0.04 -43.96
C SER A 263 -2.46 -0.58 -43.21
N THR A 264 -3.50 -0.97 -43.97
CA THR A 264 -4.72 -1.55 -43.40
C THR A 264 -4.72 -3.06 -43.60
N ASN A 265 -4.72 -3.83 -42.52
CA ASN A 265 -4.86 -5.29 -42.52
C ASN A 265 -6.24 -5.75 -41.98
N GLY A 266 -7.08 -4.80 -41.55
CA GLY A 266 -8.39 -5.00 -40.94
C GLY A 266 -8.39 -5.07 -39.41
N SER A 267 -7.27 -4.78 -38.73
CA SER A 267 -7.07 -5.09 -37.32
C SER A 267 -5.91 -4.33 -36.67
N THR A 268 -6.18 -3.52 -35.64
CA THR A 268 -5.15 -2.93 -34.78
C THR A 268 -4.84 -3.82 -33.58
N VAL A 269 -3.56 -3.94 -33.23
CA VAL A 269 -3.11 -4.56 -31.98
C VAL A 269 -2.56 -3.50 -31.04
N ILE A 270 -3.23 -3.30 -29.91
CA ILE A 270 -2.85 -2.28 -28.93
C ILE A 270 -1.83 -2.83 -27.91
N PHE A 271 -1.27 -1.96 -27.08
CA PHE A 271 -0.26 -2.29 -26.06
C PHE A 271 -0.62 -3.43 -25.10
N THR A 272 -1.91 -3.69 -24.85
CA THR A 272 -2.37 -4.84 -24.03
C THR A 272 -2.32 -6.19 -24.76
N GLY A 273 -1.96 -6.19 -26.05
CA GLY A 273 -2.08 -7.34 -26.94
C GLY A 273 -3.52 -7.61 -27.41
N GLN A 274 -4.50 -6.77 -27.03
CA GLN A 274 -5.85 -6.88 -27.55
C GLN A 274 -5.90 -6.51 -29.02
N ARG A 275 -6.53 -7.38 -29.80
CA ARG A 275 -6.81 -7.18 -31.23
C ARG A 275 -8.22 -6.64 -31.42
N GLY A 276 -8.40 -5.60 -32.23
CA GLY A 276 -9.73 -5.06 -32.51
C GLY A 276 -9.77 -4.15 -33.75
N SER A 277 -10.98 -3.83 -34.21
CA SER A 277 -11.20 -2.81 -35.23
C SER A 277 -11.35 -1.45 -34.54
N TYR A 278 -10.25 -0.71 -34.45
CA TYR A 278 -10.26 0.67 -33.99
C TYR A 278 -10.37 1.61 -35.20
N SER A 279 -10.72 2.88 -34.95
CA SER A 279 -11.14 3.89 -35.96
C SER A 279 -10.20 4.02 -37.17
N TYR A 280 -8.92 3.72 -36.96
CA TYR A 280 -7.86 3.82 -37.95
C TYR A 280 -6.87 2.66 -37.76
N ASP A 281 -6.70 1.86 -38.80
CA ASP A 281 -5.82 0.68 -38.81
C ASP A 281 -4.46 1.06 -39.42
N GLY A 282 -3.37 0.58 -38.81
CA GLY A 282 -2.00 0.95 -39.12
C GLY A 282 -1.50 2.28 -38.55
N HIS A 283 -2.06 2.71 -37.41
CA HIS A 283 -1.74 4.00 -36.78
C HIS A 283 -0.35 4.00 -36.11
N ASP A 284 0.45 5.04 -36.32
CA ASP A 284 1.82 5.14 -35.78
C ASP A 284 1.95 6.04 -34.52
N ALA A 285 0.82 6.35 -33.89
CA ALA A 285 0.74 7.27 -32.76
C ALA A 285 -0.42 6.94 -31.83
N ILE A 286 -0.63 7.79 -30.82
CA ILE A 286 -1.83 7.79 -29.98
C ILE A 286 -2.60 9.08 -30.23
N ASP A 287 -3.88 8.97 -30.56
CA ASP A 287 -4.76 10.12 -30.73
C ASP A 287 -5.53 10.37 -29.42
N TYR A 288 -5.25 11.49 -28.76
CA TYR A 288 -5.97 11.93 -27.58
C TYR A 288 -7.05 12.94 -27.94
N GLY A 289 -8.27 12.76 -27.42
CA GLY A 289 -9.40 13.63 -27.67
C GLY A 289 -9.30 14.98 -26.96
N LEU A 290 -8.54 15.92 -27.53
CA LEU A 290 -8.39 17.30 -27.05
C LEU A 290 -9.10 18.28 -27.98
N ASN A 291 -9.84 19.24 -27.43
CA ASN A 291 -10.61 20.21 -28.22
C ASN A 291 -10.08 21.65 -28.08
N TYR A 292 -9.04 21.98 -28.85
CA TYR A 292 -8.36 23.29 -28.82
C TYR A 292 -7.77 23.66 -27.45
N GLU A 293 -7.10 22.69 -26.82
CA GLU A 293 -6.56 22.77 -25.46
C GLU A 293 -5.04 22.99 -25.48
N ASN A 294 -4.46 23.43 -24.36
CA ASN A 294 -3.02 23.62 -24.26
C ASN A 294 -2.30 22.26 -24.31
N VAL A 295 -1.20 22.22 -25.05
CA VAL A 295 -0.33 21.05 -25.21
C VAL A 295 1.03 21.35 -24.58
N TYR A 296 1.55 20.41 -23.80
CA TYR A 296 2.76 20.54 -23.00
C TYR A 296 3.83 19.54 -23.47
N ALA A 297 5.10 19.92 -23.32
CA ALA A 297 6.22 19.03 -23.61
C ALA A 297 6.22 17.86 -22.63
N SER A 298 6.04 16.64 -23.15
CA SER A 298 6.02 15.41 -22.36
C SER A 298 7.33 15.16 -21.63
N ALA A 299 8.44 15.68 -22.13
CA ALA A 299 9.74 15.62 -21.47
C ALA A 299 10.61 16.81 -21.89
N ALA A 300 11.64 17.09 -21.10
CA ALA A 300 12.64 18.09 -21.46
C ALA A 300 13.39 17.67 -22.73
N GLY A 301 13.74 18.64 -23.57
CA GLY A 301 14.39 18.38 -24.84
C GLY A 301 14.65 19.63 -25.67
N THR A 302 15.02 19.43 -26.93
CA THR A 302 15.23 20.51 -27.89
C THR A 302 14.25 20.37 -29.05
N VAL A 303 13.56 21.45 -29.40
CA VAL A 303 12.63 21.48 -30.53
C VAL A 303 13.41 21.33 -31.83
N THR A 304 13.16 20.24 -32.57
CA THR A 304 13.80 19.96 -33.87
C THR A 304 12.92 20.31 -35.06
N PHE A 305 11.61 20.43 -34.84
CA PHE A 305 10.66 20.92 -35.85
C PHE A 305 9.55 21.71 -35.17
N ALA A 306 9.14 22.83 -35.77
CA ALA A 306 8.02 23.66 -35.35
C ALA A 306 7.50 24.43 -36.56
N GLY A 307 6.38 24.00 -37.15
CA GLY A 307 5.81 24.63 -38.34
C GLY A 307 4.72 23.82 -39.02
N GLY A 308 4.34 24.26 -40.23
CA GLY A 308 3.36 23.58 -41.07
C GLY A 308 3.97 22.50 -41.97
N SER A 309 3.28 21.36 -42.11
CA SER A 309 3.57 20.28 -43.06
C SER A 309 2.36 20.08 -43.97
N THR A 310 2.52 20.35 -45.28
CA THR A 310 1.46 20.17 -46.28
C THR A 310 1.56 18.79 -46.92
N ASN A 311 0.55 17.96 -46.69
CA ASN A 311 0.49 16.59 -47.20
C ASN A 311 -0.89 16.31 -47.79
N TYR A 312 -0.96 15.35 -48.72
CA TYR A 312 -2.24 14.90 -49.25
C TYR A 312 -3.10 14.25 -48.17
N CYS A 313 -4.30 14.79 -47.95
CA CYS A 313 -5.29 14.20 -47.05
C CYS A 313 -6.29 13.35 -47.82
N TRP A 314 -6.37 12.06 -47.46
CA TRP A 314 -7.32 11.12 -48.05
C TRP A 314 -8.77 11.40 -47.64
N VAL A 315 -9.00 12.02 -46.48
CA VAL A 315 -10.33 12.39 -45.99
C VAL A 315 -10.95 13.51 -46.84
N THR A 316 -10.19 14.55 -47.16
CA THR A 316 -10.68 15.71 -47.93
C THR A 316 -10.43 15.57 -49.44
N GLY A 317 -9.55 14.64 -49.85
CA GLY A 317 -9.12 14.46 -51.23
C GLY A 317 -8.24 15.59 -51.76
N LYS A 318 -7.62 16.38 -50.87
CA LYS A 318 -6.85 17.58 -51.18
C LYS A 318 -5.60 17.66 -50.30
N ASN A 319 -4.67 18.53 -50.67
CA ASN A 319 -3.49 18.81 -49.85
C ASN A 319 -3.88 19.74 -48.70
N GLU A 320 -3.60 19.30 -47.47
CA GLU A 320 -3.93 20.01 -46.23
C GLU A 320 -2.65 20.27 -45.44
N THR A 321 -2.61 21.37 -44.69
CA THR A 321 -1.45 21.72 -43.87
C THR A 321 -1.72 21.39 -42.40
N ALA A 322 -0.94 20.47 -41.83
CA ALA A 322 -0.92 20.15 -40.40
C ALA A 322 0.12 21.03 -39.70
N LEU A 323 -0.18 21.55 -38.52
CA LEU A 323 0.83 22.14 -37.64
C LEU A 323 1.41 21.05 -36.72
N VAL A 324 2.73 21.05 -36.57
CA VAL A 324 3.45 20.06 -35.77
C VAL A 324 4.61 20.68 -35.02
N VAL A 325 4.83 20.16 -33.80
CA VAL A 325 6.05 20.35 -33.02
C VAL A 325 6.71 18.99 -32.82
N THR A 326 8.02 18.91 -32.99
CA THR A 326 8.82 17.71 -32.67
C THR A 326 9.95 18.09 -31.72
N ILE A 327 10.11 17.31 -30.65
CA ILE A 327 11.13 17.51 -29.61
C ILE A 327 12.05 16.30 -29.59
N GLN A 328 13.35 16.56 -29.65
CA GLN A 328 14.41 15.57 -29.43
C GLN A 328 14.80 15.52 -27.95
N HIS A 329 14.89 14.30 -27.42
CA HIS A 329 15.30 14.03 -26.05
C HIS A 329 16.72 13.44 -25.98
N SER A 330 17.39 13.64 -24.85
CA SER A 330 18.78 13.21 -24.61
C SER A 330 18.96 11.68 -24.59
N ASN A 331 17.89 10.94 -24.35
CA ASN A 331 17.87 9.47 -24.31
C ASN A 331 17.67 8.82 -25.70
N GLY A 332 17.73 9.60 -26.78
CA GLY A 332 17.58 9.10 -28.15
C GLY A 332 16.14 8.91 -28.62
N HIS A 333 15.16 9.43 -27.88
CA HIS A 333 13.75 9.47 -28.32
C HIS A 333 13.38 10.84 -28.91
N LYS A 334 12.35 10.84 -29.75
CA LYS A 334 11.61 12.03 -30.19
C LYS A 334 10.14 11.91 -29.83
N THR A 335 9.52 13.01 -29.44
CA THR A 335 8.05 13.15 -29.39
C THR A 335 7.60 14.14 -30.46
N SER A 336 6.50 13.84 -31.15
CA SER A 336 5.86 14.77 -32.10
C SER A 336 4.39 14.98 -31.73
N TYR A 337 3.95 16.22 -31.90
CA TYR A 337 2.64 16.74 -31.49
C TYR A 337 1.95 17.30 -32.73
N TRP A 338 0.97 16.58 -33.28
CA TRP A 338 0.35 16.89 -34.57
C TRP A 338 -1.06 17.44 -34.44
N HIS A 339 -1.60 17.91 -35.57
CA HIS A 339 -2.93 18.52 -35.72
C HIS A 339 -3.12 19.79 -34.89
N LEU A 340 -2.03 20.46 -34.52
CA LEU A 340 -2.06 21.64 -33.65
C LEU A 340 -2.84 22.80 -34.30
N ASN A 341 -3.46 23.65 -33.48
CA ASN A 341 -4.06 24.91 -33.93
C ASN A 341 -3.08 26.09 -33.86
N ARG A 342 -2.13 26.02 -32.93
CA ARG A 342 -1.13 27.07 -32.67
C ARG A 342 0.15 26.46 -32.13
N ILE A 343 1.29 27.03 -32.50
CA ILE A 343 2.63 26.67 -32.01
C ILE A 343 3.18 27.82 -31.17
N ASP A 344 3.68 27.52 -29.97
CA ASP A 344 4.19 28.51 -29.00
C ASP A 344 5.73 28.46 -28.86
N VAL A 345 6.41 27.61 -29.65
CA VAL A 345 7.87 27.37 -29.59
C VAL A 345 8.52 27.49 -30.97
N SER A 346 9.85 27.56 -31.00
CA SER A 346 10.64 27.65 -32.24
C SER A 346 11.74 26.59 -32.31
N VAL A 347 12.16 26.23 -33.53
CA VAL A 347 13.27 25.29 -33.76
C VAL A 347 14.54 25.76 -33.03
N GLY A 348 15.22 24.82 -32.36
CA GLY A 348 16.41 25.07 -31.54
C GLY A 348 16.12 25.48 -30.10
N GLN A 349 14.87 25.78 -29.75
CA GLN A 349 14.48 26.09 -28.37
C GLN A 349 14.61 24.85 -27.48
N SER A 350 15.33 24.98 -26.36
CA SER A 350 15.26 24.01 -25.27
C SER A 350 13.97 24.21 -24.47
N VAL A 351 13.27 23.12 -24.19
CA VAL A 351 12.03 23.11 -23.40
C VAL A 351 12.18 22.22 -22.19
N SER A 352 11.51 22.58 -21.10
CA SER A 352 11.40 21.74 -19.91
C SER A 352 10.20 20.80 -20.03
N GLN A 353 10.23 19.68 -19.32
CA GLN A 353 9.02 18.85 -19.13
C GLN A 353 7.91 19.72 -18.51
N ASP A 354 6.68 19.50 -18.95
CA ASP A 354 5.48 20.27 -18.54
C ASP A 354 5.46 21.75 -18.98
N GLN A 355 6.38 22.16 -19.85
CA GLN A 355 6.31 23.48 -20.47
C GLN A 355 5.26 23.48 -21.58
N GLN A 356 4.36 24.47 -21.62
CA GLN A 356 3.43 24.64 -22.74
C GLN A 356 4.22 24.90 -24.04
N ILE A 357 3.86 24.17 -25.10
CA ILE A 357 4.51 24.25 -26.41
C ILE A 357 3.56 24.58 -27.57
N ALA A 358 2.26 24.34 -27.39
CA ALA A 358 1.28 24.49 -28.46
C ALA A 358 -0.17 24.51 -27.92
N GLN A 359 -1.12 24.63 -28.84
CA GLN A 359 -2.53 24.32 -28.64
C GLN A 359 -2.95 23.20 -29.60
N SER A 360 -3.68 22.20 -29.11
CA SER A 360 -4.29 21.15 -29.94
C SER A 360 -5.29 21.73 -30.93
N GLY A 361 -5.73 20.96 -31.92
CA GLY A 361 -6.57 21.46 -32.97
C GLY A 361 -7.06 20.38 -33.92
N SER A 362 -7.29 20.77 -35.16
CA SER A 362 -7.77 19.87 -36.22
C SER A 362 -7.12 20.19 -37.58
N THR A 363 -5.89 20.72 -37.58
CA THR A 363 -5.19 21.07 -38.83
C THR A 363 -4.69 19.81 -39.56
N GLY A 364 -4.54 19.88 -40.89
CA GLY A 364 -4.07 18.75 -41.69
C GLY A 364 -5.12 17.67 -41.92
N CYS A 365 -4.67 16.42 -42.05
CA CYS A 365 -5.57 15.30 -42.29
C CYS A 365 -6.20 14.79 -40.99
N SER A 366 -7.29 15.44 -40.58
CA SER A 366 -8.00 15.13 -39.34
C SER A 366 -9.52 15.11 -39.58
N THR A 367 -10.23 14.21 -38.89
CA THR A 367 -11.71 14.12 -38.92
C THR A 367 -12.38 14.99 -37.85
N GLY A 368 -11.62 15.50 -36.88
CA GLY A 368 -12.08 16.36 -35.80
C GLY A 368 -10.99 16.71 -34.79
N PRO A 369 -11.23 17.64 -33.85
CA PRO A 369 -10.20 18.10 -32.91
C PRO A 369 -9.60 16.97 -32.06
N HIS A 370 -8.28 16.82 -32.10
CA HIS A 370 -7.51 15.88 -31.28
C HIS A 370 -6.02 16.25 -31.26
N LEU A 371 -5.25 15.57 -30.41
CA LEU A 371 -3.78 15.58 -30.45
C LEU A 371 -3.29 14.21 -30.90
N HIS A 372 -2.60 14.16 -32.03
CA HIS A 372 -1.88 12.96 -32.48
C HIS A 372 -0.45 13.01 -31.93
N PHE A 373 -0.17 12.13 -30.99
CA PHE A 373 1.08 12.08 -30.23
C PHE A 373 1.87 10.83 -30.61
N SER A 374 2.99 11.03 -31.33
CA SER A 374 3.85 9.94 -31.79
C SER A 374 5.18 9.95 -31.04
N VAL A 375 5.71 8.76 -30.74
CA VAL A 375 7.07 8.62 -30.19
C VAL A 375 7.93 7.81 -31.16
N ARG A 376 9.17 8.26 -31.36
CA ARG A 376 10.16 7.55 -32.17
C ARG A 376 11.45 7.33 -31.40
N ARG A 377 12.05 6.15 -31.56
CA ARG A 377 13.32 5.77 -30.94
C ARG A 377 14.42 5.68 -31.99
N ASN A 378 15.60 6.22 -31.69
CA ASN A 378 16.78 6.03 -32.52
C ASN A 378 17.29 4.59 -32.39
N VAL A 379 17.22 3.84 -33.48
CA VAL A 379 17.76 2.49 -33.63
C VAL A 379 18.76 2.51 -34.78
N GLY A 380 20.03 2.29 -34.47
CA GLY A 380 21.04 2.17 -35.52
C GLY A 380 21.37 3.47 -36.26
N GLY A 381 21.03 4.64 -35.72
CA GLY A 381 21.19 5.93 -36.39
C GLY A 381 19.96 6.38 -37.19
N THR A 382 18.85 5.65 -37.10
CA THR A 382 17.58 6.00 -37.76
C THR A 382 16.41 5.90 -36.80
N TYR A 383 15.37 6.70 -36.99
CA TYR A 383 14.20 6.71 -36.12
C TYR A 383 13.18 5.63 -36.53
N ARG A 384 12.65 4.91 -35.54
CA ARG A 384 11.57 3.93 -35.69
C ARG A 384 10.40 4.31 -34.80
N ASN A 385 9.19 4.01 -35.24
CA ASN A 385 7.98 4.23 -34.44
C ASN A 385 8.03 3.37 -33.17
N THR A 386 7.49 3.87 -32.06
CA THR A 386 7.55 3.18 -30.76
C THR A 386 6.30 3.53 -29.96
N ASP A 387 5.61 2.52 -29.42
CA ASP A 387 4.47 2.78 -28.54
C ASP A 387 4.96 3.26 -27.16
N PRO A 388 4.58 4.47 -26.68
CA PRO A 388 4.96 4.95 -25.36
C PRO A 388 4.30 4.21 -24.19
N TYR A 389 3.26 3.42 -24.43
CA TYR A 389 2.61 2.56 -23.43
C TYR A 389 3.27 1.18 -23.29
N GLY A 390 4.31 0.87 -24.07
CA GLY A 390 5.01 -0.41 -24.00
C GLY A 390 4.18 -1.59 -24.50
N TRP A 391 4.68 -2.80 -24.28
CA TRP A 391 3.98 -4.04 -24.64
C TRP A 391 3.67 -4.88 -23.40
N ASP A 392 2.40 -5.24 -23.21
CA ASP A 392 1.87 -6.04 -22.10
C ASP A 392 1.11 -7.29 -22.58
N GLY A 393 1.19 -7.61 -23.88
CA GLY A 393 0.57 -8.81 -24.42
C GLY A 393 1.30 -10.09 -23.99
N ASN A 394 0.56 -11.19 -23.89
CA ASN A 394 1.11 -12.52 -23.54
C ASN A 394 1.99 -13.17 -24.63
N TYR A 395 2.28 -12.45 -25.71
CA TYR A 395 3.05 -12.92 -26.87
C TYR A 395 4.31 -12.07 -27.05
N THR A 396 5.22 -12.50 -27.92
CA THR A 396 6.34 -11.64 -28.34
C THR A 396 5.79 -10.37 -28.96
N GLU A 397 6.36 -9.24 -28.57
CA GLU A 397 5.98 -7.93 -29.10
C GLU A 397 6.05 -7.91 -30.64
N PRO A 398 4.93 -7.68 -31.35
CA PRO A 398 4.89 -7.71 -32.81
C PRO A 398 5.79 -6.64 -33.45
N CYS A 399 5.93 -5.48 -32.82
CA CYS A 399 6.83 -4.40 -33.24
C CYS A 399 8.29 -4.85 -33.40
N THR A 400 8.76 -5.82 -32.60
CA THR A 400 10.13 -6.35 -32.73
C THR A 400 10.33 -7.23 -33.98
N GLN A 401 9.25 -7.66 -34.61
CA GLN A 401 9.25 -8.45 -35.84
C GLN A 401 9.05 -7.57 -37.09
N ASN A 402 8.59 -6.33 -36.92
CA ASN A 402 8.37 -5.37 -38.00
C ASN A 402 9.55 -4.38 -38.12
N PHE A 403 10.03 -4.12 -39.34
CA PHE A 403 11.11 -3.18 -39.60
C PHE A 403 10.74 -1.70 -39.39
N THR A 404 9.45 -1.35 -39.33
CA THR A 404 8.96 0.03 -39.16
C THR A 404 8.89 0.47 -37.70
N CYS A 405 8.85 -0.48 -36.77
CA CYS A 405 8.70 -0.25 -35.34
C CYS A 405 9.97 -0.65 -34.57
N ALA A 406 10.19 -0.05 -33.41
CA ALA A 406 11.17 -0.50 -32.42
C ALA A 406 10.47 -1.19 -31.25
N ALA A 407 11.24 -1.89 -30.43
CA ALA A 407 10.74 -2.45 -29.17
C ALA A 407 10.10 -1.34 -28.31
N SER A 408 8.88 -1.60 -27.87
CA SER A 408 8.02 -0.70 -27.11
C SER A 408 8.36 -0.82 -25.64
N ASP A 409 8.58 0.33 -25.03
CA ASP A 409 8.92 0.46 -23.62
C ASP A 409 7.80 1.27 -22.94
N TYR A 410 7.51 1.01 -21.67
CA TYR A 410 6.65 1.90 -20.88
C TYR A 410 7.41 3.21 -20.63
N LEU A 411 7.07 4.27 -21.37
CA LEU A 411 7.76 5.56 -21.34
C LEU A 411 7.09 6.61 -20.46
N PHE A 412 5.79 6.48 -20.22
CA PHE A 412 5.07 7.33 -19.27
C PHE A 412 5.38 6.96 -17.83
N PHE A 413 5.52 7.96 -16.95
CA PHE A 413 5.47 7.72 -15.52
C PHE A 413 4.14 7.01 -15.20
N ARG A 414 4.20 5.81 -14.61
CA ARG A 414 2.98 5.14 -14.17
C ARG A 414 2.29 6.09 -13.17
N PRO A 415 0.99 6.32 -13.28
CA PRO A 415 0.24 6.97 -12.21
C PRO A 415 0.50 6.15 -10.96
N ASP A 416 1.21 6.75 -10.00
CA ASP A 416 1.36 6.12 -8.71
C ASP A 416 -0.02 6.06 -8.06
N THR A 417 -0.43 4.84 -7.72
CA THR A 417 -1.75 4.53 -7.14
C THR A 417 -1.60 3.88 -5.77
N THR A 418 -0.37 3.75 -5.27
CA THR A 418 -0.08 3.02 -4.05
C THR A 418 0.27 4.03 -2.96
N PRO A 419 -0.51 4.10 -1.87
CA PRO A 419 -0.16 4.97 -0.76
C PRO A 419 1.18 4.64 -0.11
N PRO A 420 1.88 5.64 0.46
CA PRO A 420 3.11 5.41 1.20
C PRO A 420 2.82 4.66 2.51
N THR A 421 3.87 4.17 3.17
CA THR A 421 3.75 3.49 4.47
C THR A 421 4.57 4.19 5.55
N THR A 422 3.91 4.59 6.64
CA THR A 422 4.57 5.15 7.83
C THR A 422 4.75 4.10 8.92
N SER A 423 5.87 4.21 9.65
CA SER A 423 6.21 3.47 10.87
C SER A 423 6.53 4.45 12.01
N SER A 424 6.32 4.02 13.24
CA SER A 424 6.64 4.77 14.47
C SER A 424 7.75 4.09 15.27
N ALA A 425 8.60 4.89 15.91
CA ALA A 425 9.58 4.46 16.89
C ALA A 425 9.44 5.31 18.16
N LEU A 426 9.40 4.64 19.31
CA LEU A 426 9.24 5.26 20.62
C LEU A 426 10.56 5.21 21.40
N SER A 427 10.86 6.27 22.15
CA SER A 427 12.01 6.30 23.05
C SER A 427 11.67 7.04 24.35
N GLY A 428 12.07 6.48 25.48
CA GLY A 428 11.77 7.00 26.82
C GLY A 428 12.27 6.02 27.89
N THR A 429 12.04 6.36 29.17
CA THR A 429 12.40 5.48 30.29
C THR A 429 11.33 4.39 30.44
N VAL A 430 11.62 3.18 29.97
CA VAL A 430 10.68 2.05 30.06
C VAL A 430 10.45 1.66 31.52
N GLY A 431 9.18 1.58 31.90
CA GLY A 431 8.69 1.06 33.18
C GLY A 431 8.34 -0.42 33.11
N GLU A 432 7.46 -0.85 34.00
CA GLU A 432 6.89 -2.19 34.01
C GLU A 432 5.54 -2.21 33.25
N ASN A 433 5.05 -3.40 32.87
CA ASN A 433 3.71 -3.62 32.29
C ASN A 433 3.31 -2.73 31.08
N GLY A 434 4.29 -2.33 30.25
CA GLY A 434 4.02 -1.52 29.06
C GLY A 434 3.85 -0.02 29.32
N TRP A 435 4.22 0.46 30.51
CA TRP A 435 4.26 1.88 30.86
C TRP A 435 5.66 2.47 30.68
N TYR A 436 5.71 3.79 30.50
CA TYR A 436 6.92 4.61 30.58
C TYR A 436 6.89 5.45 31.85
N LYS A 437 8.06 5.69 32.44
CA LYS A 437 8.26 6.53 33.64
C LYS A 437 8.80 7.93 33.33
N SER A 438 8.77 8.31 32.06
CA SER A 438 9.19 9.62 31.57
C SER A 438 8.43 9.96 30.29
N ASP A 439 8.60 11.19 29.83
CA ASP A 439 8.22 11.60 28.48
C ASP A 439 8.70 10.60 27.43
N VAL A 440 7.87 10.41 26.42
CA VAL A 440 8.11 9.49 25.29
C VAL A 440 8.30 10.29 24.02
N GLN A 441 9.49 10.22 23.45
CA GLN A 441 9.81 10.77 22.13
C GLN A 441 9.31 9.85 21.03
N VAL A 442 8.50 10.39 20.12
CA VAL A 442 7.96 9.71 18.95
C VAL A 442 8.71 10.14 17.71
N THR A 443 9.24 9.17 16.98
CA THR A 443 9.85 9.36 15.66
C THR A 443 8.99 8.66 14.62
N LEU A 444 8.59 9.37 13.57
CA LEU A 444 7.88 8.80 12.43
C LEU A 444 8.83 8.67 11.24
N SER A 445 8.69 7.57 10.49
CA SER A 445 9.44 7.31 9.26
C SER A 445 8.51 6.77 8.20
N ALA A 446 8.39 7.50 7.09
CA ALA A 446 7.54 7.15 5.97
C ALA A 446 8.40 6.79 4.76
N VAL A 447 8.02 5.72 4.07
CA VAL A 447 8.62 5.27 2.82
C VAL A 447 7.53 4.96 1.82
N ASP A 448 7.82 5.26 0.56
CA ASP A 448 6.96 4.90 -0.56
C ASP A 448 7.43 3.59 -1.22
N ASN A 449 6.57 2.95 -2.02
CA ASN A 449 6.96 1.73 -2.73
C ASN A 449 8.07 2.00 -3.77
N SER A 450 8.78 0.94 -4.14
CA SER A 450 9.76 1.02 -5.23
C SER A 450 9.08 1.51 -6.51
N GLY A 451 9.58 2.61 -7.09
CA GLY A 451 9.01 3.24 -8.27
C GLY A 451 7.74 4.08 -8.02
N GLY A 452 7.34 4.31 -6.76
CA GLY A 452 6.29 5.25 -6.39
C GLY A 452 6.73 6.72 -6.52
N SER A 453 5.78 7.64 -6.32
CA SER A 453 5.94 9.09 -6.51
C SER A 453 6.73 9.78 -5.39
N GLY A 454 7.03 9.06 -4.30
CA GLY A 454 7.74 9.55 -3.13
C GLY A 454 6.82 10.18 -2.09
N VAL A 455 7.26 10.23 -0.84
CA VAL A 455 6.45 10.80 0.26
C VAL A 455 6.40 12.32 0.15
N SER A 456 5.19 12.88 0.11
CA SER A 456 4.94 14.33 0.09
C SER A 456 4.86 14.91 1.50
N GLN A 457 4.02 14.32 2.36
CA GLN A 457 3.84 14.80 3.73
C GLN A 457 3.46 13.68 4.69
N THR A 458 4.01 13.73 5.91
CA THR A 458 3.57 12.92 7.06
C THR A 458 2.84 13.83 8.06
N GLN A 459 1.74 13.34 8.62
CA GLN A 459 0.93 14.03 9.62
C GLN A 459 0.69 13.14 10.84
N TYR A 460 0.50 13.76 11.99
CA TYR A 460 0.14 13.07 13.24
C TYR A 460 -0.85 13.89 14.08
N LYS A 461 -1.53 13.22 15.00
CA LYS A 461 -2.29 13.86 16.10
C LYS A 461 -2.17 12.98 17.35
N ILE A 462 -2.32 13.59 18.52
CA ILE A 462 -2.32 12.90 19.81
C ILE A 462 -3.76 12.90 20.32
N ASP A 463 -4.27 11.72 20.68
CA ASP A 463 -5.63 11.51 21.16
C ASP A 463 -6.70 12.13 20.24
N SER A 464 -7.57 12.98 20.79
CA SER A 464 -8.60 13.73 20.06
C SER A 464 -8.12 15.10 19.54
N GLY A 465 -6.81 15.32 19.51
CA GLY A 465 -6.19 16.55 19.04
C GLY A 465 -6.34 16.81 17.54
N THR A 466 -5.70 17.89 17.08
CA THR A 466 -5.70 18.29 15.66
C THR A 466 -4.53 17.67 14.91
N TRP A 467 -4.72 17.43 13.60
CA TRP A 467 -3.65 16.96 12.73
C TRP A 467 -2.55 18.01 12.58
N GLN A 468 -1.30 17.59 12.77
CA GLN A 468 -0.10 18.40 12.64
C GLN A 468 0.86 17.75 11.64
N THR A 469 1.60 18.57 10.89
CA THR A 469 2.65 18.08 9.99
C THR A 469 3.87 17.63 10.79
N TYR A 470 4.35 16.41 10.54
CA TYR A 470 5.58 15.90 11.11
C TYR A 470 6.80 16.49 10.39
N SER A 471 7.73 17.04 11.15
CA SER A 471 8.99 17.62 10.63
C SER A 471 10.20 17.19 11.46
N VAL A 472 10.00 17.01 12.76
CA VAL A 472 11.00 16.50 13.70
C VAL A 472 10.32 15.60 14.73
N PRO A 473 11.06 14.69 15.38
CA PRO A 473 10.57 13.91 16.50
C PRO A 473 9.92 14.79 17.59
N PHE A 474 8.83 14.33 18.20
CA PHE A 474 8.04 15.11 19.17
C PHE A 474 7.72 14.32 20.45
N PRO A 475 7.56 14.99 21.61
CA PRO A 475 7.32 14.31 22.87
C PRO A 475 5.82 14.13 23.18
N VAL A 476 5.51 13.06 23.88
CA VAL A 476 4.28 12.89 24.69
C VAL A 476 4.73 12.93 26.14
N SER A 477 4.27 13.93 26.90
CA SER A 477 4.86 14.30 28.20
C SER A 477 3.87 14.36 29.36
N THR A 478 2.64 13.89 29.16
CA THR A 478 1.61 13.85 30.19
C THR A 478 1.43 12.43 30.67
N ASP A 479 1.25 12.26 31.98
CA ASP A 479 0.85 10.97 32.55
C ASP A 479 -0.57 10.61 32.08
N GLY A 480 -0.79 9.31 31.88
CA GLY A 480 -2.03 8.74 31.38
C GLY A 480 -1.83 7.85 30.15
N SER A 481 -2.96 7.43 29.58
CA SER A 481 -2.99 6.66 28.34
C SER A 481 -3.19 7.60 27.15
N HIS A 482 -2.28 7.52 26.19
CA HIS A 482 -2.27 8.31 24.97
C HIS A 482 -2.27 7.41 23.75
N THR A 483 -2.85 7.89 22.66
CA THR A 483 -2.75 7.26 21.34
C THR A 483 -2.25 8.28 20.34
N VAL A 484 -1.11 7.97 19.71
CA VAL A 484 -0.59 8.76 18.60
C VAL A 484 -1.13 8.18 17.31
N TYR A 485 -1.88 8.97 16.56
CA TYR A 485 -2.35 8.62 15.23
C TYR A 485 -1.45 9.29 14.19
N TYR A 486 -1.16 8.58 13.09
CA TYR A 486 -0.31 9.10 12.03
C TYR A 486 -0.72 8.55 10.65
N LYS A 487 -0.42 9.35 9.62
CA LYS A 487 -0.63 9.01 8.21
C LYS A 487 0.30 9.82 7.31
N SER A 488 0.55 9.33 6.11
CA SER A 488 1.30 10.00 5.06
C SER A 488 0.54 10.04 3.74
N VAL A 489 0.90 11.02 2.91
CA VAL A 489 0.46 11.19 1.52
C VAL A 489 1.70 11.26 0.63
N ASP A 490 1.64 10.64 -0.54
CA ASP A 490 2.68 10.72 -1.56
C ASP A 490 2.52 11.96 -2.46
N VAL A 491 3.39 12.12 -3.45
CA VAL A 491 3.34 13.23 -4.42
C VAL A 491 2.18 13.08 -5.41
N ALA A 492 1.75 11.84 -5.70
CA ALA A 492 0.59 11.55 -6.55
C ALA A 492 -0.77 11.76 -5.85
N GLY A 493 -0.77 12.01 -4.54
CA GLY A 493 -1.96 12.25 -3.74
C GLY A 493 -2.58 11.00 -3.12
N ASN A 494 -1.95 9.82 -3.20
CA ASN A 494 -2.46 8.64 -2.51
C ASN A 494 -2.17 8.76 -1.00
N MET A 495 -3.22 8.56 -0.20
CA MET A 495 -3.16 8.71 1.25
C MET A 495 -3.22 7.34 1.92
N GLU A 496 -2.31 7.10 2.86
CA GLU A 496 -2.32 5.84 3.61
C GLU A 496 -3.50 5.82 4.61
N ILE A 497 -3.94 4.61 4.97
CA ILE A 497 -4.90 4.42 6.05
C ILE A 497 -4.26 4.84 7.38
N GLU A 498 -4.99 5.61 8.17
CA GLU A 498 -4.58 6.06 9.51
C GLU A 498 -4.10 4.88 10.37
N LYS A 499 -2.87 5.00 10.88
CA LYS A 499 -2.26 4.08 11.83
C LYS A 499 -2.20 4.72 13.20
N SER A 500 -2.01 3.90 14.23
CA SER A 500 -1.88 4.38 15.60
C SER A 500 -0.85 3.62 16.42
N THR A 501 -0.38 4.25 17.48
CA THR A 501 0.52 3.65 18.48
C THR A 501 0.10 4.11 19.87
N PRO A 502 -0.26 3.17 20.79
CA PRO A 502 -0.58 3.51 22.16
C PRO A 502 0.69 3.81 22.96
N ILE A 503 0.60 4.75 23.90
CA ILE A 503 1.66 5.16 24.80
C ILE A 503 1.04 5.36 26.19
N ASN A 504 1.49 4.61 27.19
CA ASN A 504 1.06 4.78 28.58
C ASN A 504 2.23 5.38 29.38
N ILE A 505 2.01 6.49 30.07
CA ILE A 505 3.04 7.19 30.85
C ILE A 505 2.56 7.33 32.28
N ASP A 506 3.40 6.95 33.23
CA ASP A 506 3.20 7.21 34.64
C ASP A 506 4.56 7.43 35.30
N SER A 507 4.86 8.70 35.54
CA SER A 507 6.10 9.17 36.13
C SER A 507 6.01 9.37 37.65
N VAL A 508 4.83 9.21 38.24
CA VAL A 508 4.56 9.55 39.63
C VAL A 508 4.58 8.30 40.50
N ALA A 509 5.27 8.38 41.64
CA ALA A 509 5.27 7.28 42.60
C ALA A 509 3.95 7.22 43.39
N PRO A 510 3.47 6.00 43.73
CA PRO A 510 2.23 5.84 44.47
C PRO A 510 2.30 6.45 45.87
N THR A 511 1.13 6.82 46.41
CA THR A 511 0.97 7.28 47.80
C THR A 511 0.26 6.23 48.64
N GLY A 512 0.26 6.37 49.97
CA GLY A 512 -0.52 5.47 50.82
C GLY A 512 -0.39 5.67 52.32
N SER A 513 -0.88 4.69 53.07
CA SER A 513 -0.78 4.62 54.53
C SER A 513 -0.69 3.18 55.02
N LEU A 514 -0.12 3.02 56.21
CA LEU A 514 -0.06 1.77 56.97
C LEU A 514 -0.62 2.02 58.37
N VAL A 515 -1.53 1.17 58.83
CA VAL A 515 -2.09 1.19 60.19
C VAL A 515 -2.07 -0.24 60.75
N ILE A 516 -1.45 -0.44 61.92
CA ILE A 516 -1.39 -1.74 62.60
C ILE A 516 -2.61 -1.90 63.50
N GLN A 517 -3.31 -3.04 63.45
CA GLN A 517 -4.45 -3.39 64.31
C GLN A 517 -5.51 -2.28 64.42
N ASN A 518 -5.87 -1.65 63.29
CA ASN A 518 -6.82 -0.52 63.24
C ASN A 518 -6.48 0.64 64.19
N GLY A 519 -5.19 0.87 64.47
CA GLY A 519 -4.71 1.97 65.32
C GLY A 519 -4.73 1.65 66.81
N SER A 520 -4.83 0.37 67.17
CA SER A 520 -4.75 -0.07 68.58
C SER A 520 -3.38 0.28 69.18
N ALA A 521 -3.38 0.81 70.40
CA ALA A 521 -2.14 1.18 71.09
C ALA A 521 -1.27 -0.04 71.45
N GLU A 522 -1.92 -1.20 71.70
CA GLU A 522 -1.26 -2.44 72.10
C GLU A 522 -1.87 -3.65 71.39
N THR A 523 -1.09 -4.74 71.26
CA THR A 523 -1.53 -6.05 70.75
C THR A 523 -1.21 -7.16 71.73
N TYR A 524 -2.10 -8.15 71.85
CA TYR A 524 -1.90 -9.35 72.68
C TYR A 524 -1.31 -10.54 71.90
N SER A 525 -0.92 -10.31 70.65
CA SER A 525 -0.31 -11.30 69.74
C SER A 525 0.86 -10.66 68.99
N THR A 526 1.88 -11.47 68.66
CA THR A 526 2.96 -11.08 67.74
C THR A 526 2.53 -11.17 66.27
N THR A 527 1.36 -11.75 65.98
CA THR A 527 0.72 -11.66 64.66
C THR A 527 -0.30 -10.53 64.69
N VAL A 528 -0.15 -9.56 63.80
CA VAL A 528 -0.98 -8.35 63.74
C VAL A 528 -1.62 -8.17 62.37
N GLU A 529 -2.76 -7.50 62.35
CA GLU A 529 -3.36 -7.06 61.11
C GLU A 529 -2.69 -5.76 60.60
N LEU A 530 -2.29 -5.73 59.32
CA LEU A 530 -1.84 -4.54 58.62
C LEU A 530 -2.98 -4.03 57.74
N ASN A 531 -3.49 -2.85 58.09
CA ASN A 531 -4.45 -2.12 57.28
C ASN A 531 -3.68 -1.14 56.40
N THR A 532 -3.58 -1.46 55.12
CA THR A 532 -2.88 -0.62 54.13
C THR A 532 -3.86 0.01 53.17
N GLN A 533 -3.56 1.24 52.75
CA GLN A 533 -4.28 1.92 51.69
C GLN A 533 -3.25 2.53 50.74
N GLY A 534 -3.05 1.91 49.59
CA GLY A 534 -2.27 2.49 48.49
C GLY A 534 -3.18 3.26 47.54
N ASN A 535 -2.71 4.38 47.02
CA ASN A 535 -3.41 5.17 46.03
C ASN A 535 -2.46 5.60 44.90
N ASP A 536 -2.88 5.33 43.68
CA ASP A 536 -2.26 5.81 42.45
C ASP A 536 -3.37 6.06 41.42
N SER A 537 -3.43 7.26 40.86
CA SER A 537 -4.50 7.68 39.96
C SER A 537 -4.25 7.36 38.48
N THR A 538 -3.03 6.96 38.13
CA THR A 538 -2.59 6.87 36.73
C THR A 538 -2.47 5.41 36.30
N SER A 539 -1.48 4.68 36.82
CA SER A 539 -1.31 3.25 36.50
C SER A 539 -1.95 2.34 37.56
N GLY A 540 -2.22 2.84 38.76
CA GLY A 540 -2.83 2.10 39.86
C GLY A 540 -1.82 1.30 40.68
N ILE A 541 -2.18 0.89 41.90
CA ILE A 541 -1.31 0.08 42.76
C ILE A 541 -1.31 -1.38 42.30
N VAL A 542 -0.12 -1.98 42.15
CA VAL A 542 0.02 -3.40 41.79
C VAL A 542 0.44 -4.27 42.96
N VAL A 543 1.35 -3.83 43.82
CA VAL A 543 1.87 -4.62 44.95
C VAL A 543 2.32 -3.76 46.13
N ALA A 544 2.42 -4.38 47.32
CA ALA A 544 3.00 -3.79 48.52
C ALA A 544 4.04 -4.72 49.16
N ARG A 545 5.00 -4.19 49.92
CA ARG A 545 5.98 -4.97 50.67
C ARG A 545 6.22 -4.37 52.05
N PHE A 546 6.67 -5.21 52.98
CA PHE A 546 6.74 -4.89 54.40
C PHE A 546 8.07 -5.32 55.03
N ARG A 547 8.43 -4.70 56.15
CA ARG A 547 9.51 -5.15 57.05
C ARG A 547 9.33 -4.54 58.45
N ASP A 548 9.90 -5.17 59.47
CA ASP A 548 10.09 -4.49 60.75
C ASP A 548 11.16 -3.38 60.62
N ALA A 549 10.93 -2.23 61.25
CA ALA A 549 11.82 -1.08 61.15
C ALA A 549 13.24 -1.42 61.62
N GLY A 550 14.24 -1.00 60.84
CA GLY A 550 15.65 -1.32 61.09
C GLY A 550 16.13 -2.64 60.47
N GLN A 551 15.25 -3.45 59.89
CA GLN A 551 15.66 -4.58 59.05
C GLN A 551 16.18 -4.10 57.69
N VAL A 552 17.27 -4.71 57.21
CA VAL A 552 17.86 -4.35 55.91
C VAL A 552 17.07 -4.94 54.75
N THR A 553 16.47 -6.11 54.95
CA THR A 553 15.78 -6.88 53.92
C THR A 553 14.28 -6.60 53.96
N TRP A 554 13.70 -6.27 52.81
CA TRP A 554 12.25 -6.21 52.62
C TRP A 554 11.67 -7.60 52.40
N SER A 555 10.39 -7.79 52.73
CA SER A 555 9.64 -8.94 52.25
C SER A 555 9.62 -9.03 50.72
N ILE A 556 9.15 -10.16 50.21
CA ILE A 556 8.65 -10.21 48.83
C ILE A 556 7.50 -9.21 48.64
N TRP A 557 7.19 -8.91 47.38
CA TRP A 557 6.00 -8.14 47.04
C TRP A 557 4.75 -9.00 47.20
N TYR A 558 3.79 -8.51 47.99
CA TYR A 558 2.47 -9.09 48.19
C TYR A 558 1.41 -8.35 47.38
N ALA A 559 0.27 -8.98 47.20
CA ALA A 559 -0.93 -8.31 46.70
C ALA A 559 -1.30 -7.12 47.62
N PRO A 560 -1.89 -6.04 47.08
CA PRO A 560 -2.17 -4.82 47.83
C PRO A 560 -3.20 -4.99 48.95
N ASN A 561 -3.91 -6.11 49.00
CA ASN A 561 -4.87 -6.48 50.06
C ASN A 561 -4.29 -7.43 51.12
N PHE A 562 -2.96 -7.48 51.27
CA PHE A 562 -2.31 -8.28 52.31
C PHE A 562 -2.60 -7.73 53.71
N THR A 563 -3.02 -8.61 54.64
CA THR A 563 -3.51 -8.18 55.97
C THR A 563 -2.76 -8.74 57.17
N LEU A 564 -1.96 -9.81 57.10
CA LEU A 564 -1.38 -10.43 58.32
C LEU A 564 0.14 -10.37 58.37
N TRP A 565 0.70 -9.77 59.42
CA TRP A 565 2.16 -9.65 59.60
C TRP A 565 2.64 -10.21 60.94
N GLN A 566 3.81 -10.86 60.92
CA GLN A 566 4.46 -11.38 62.12
C GLN A 566 5.52 -10.39 62.62
N LEU A 567 5.27 -9.75 63.76
CA LEU A 567 6.19 -8.80 64.39
C LEU A 567 7.43 -9.51 64.97
N ILE A 568 8.56 -8.81 64.92
CA ILE A 568 9.78 -9.18 65.64
C ILE A 568 9.83 -8.39 66.96
N GLY A 569 9.56 -9.04 68.09
CA GLY A 569 9.63 -8.40 69.41
C GLY A 569 9.15 -9.27 70.56
N SER A 570 9.22 -8.74 71.78
CA SER A 570 8.80 -9.42 73.02
C SER A 570 7.85 -8.54 73.84
N HIS A 571 7.17 -9.13 74.84
CA HIS A 571 6.27 -8.40 75.75
C HIS A 571 6.95 -7.14 76.33
N GLY A 572 6.24 -6.01 76.25
CA GLY A 572 6.69 -4.70 76.71
C GLY A 572 7.49 -3.87 75.69
N GLN A 573 7.74 -4.39 74.48
CA GLN A 573 8.44 -3.66 73.41
C GLN A 573 7.48 -2.97 72.44
N THR A 574 7.87 -1.80 71.95
CA THR A 574 7.22 -1.15 70.80
C THR A 574 7.83 -1.72 69.52
N ALA A 575 7.01 -2.41 68.71
CA ALA A 575 7.38 -2.83 67.37
C ALA A 575 6.98 -1.75 66.36
N SER A 576 7.73 -1.65 65.26
CA SER A 576 7.42 -0.75 64.15
C SER A 576 7.48 -1.50 62.84
N VAL A 577 6.47 -1.34 62.00
CA VAL A 577 6.40 -1.94 60.67
C VAL A 577 6.51 -0.83 59.64
N GLU A 578 7.29 -1.06 58.59
CA GLU A 578 7.45 -0.20 57.43
C GLU A 578 6.78 -0.85 56.20
N ALA A 579 6.16 -0.03 55.34
CA ALA A 579 5.51 -0.43 54.09
C ALA A 579 5.98 0.42 52.90
N GLN A 580 6.04 -0.21 51.73
CA GLN A 580 6.17 0.45 50.42
C GLN A 580 5.16 -0.12 49.45
N PHE A 581 4.67 0.75 48.57
CA PHE A 581 3.76 0.40 47.48
C PHE A 581 4.49 0.54 46.15
N LYS A 582 4.13 -0.30 45.17
CA LYS A 582 4.55 -0.17 43.79
C LYS A 582 3.33 -0.12 42.89
N ASP A 583 3.35 0.73 41.89
CA ASP A 583 2.31 0.86 40.88
C ASP A 583 2.54 -0.06 39.66
N TYR A 584 1.66 -0.02 38.68
CA TYR A 584 1.80 -0.82 37.45
C TYR A 584 2.94 -0.34 36.55
N ALA A 585 3.36 0.91 36.63
CA ALA A 585 4.51 1.44 35.90
C ALA A 585 5.87 1.10 36.54
N GLY A 586 5.86 0.56 37.75
CA GLY A 586 7.04 0.19 38.52
C GLY A 586 7.64 1.33 39.35
N ASN A 587 6.93 2.45 39.55
CA ASN A 587 7.33 3.46 40.53
C ASN A 587 7.07 2.92 41.94
N VAL A 588 7.97 3.25 42.88
CA VAL A 588 7.92 2.78 44.26
C VAL A 588 7.73 3.97 45.19
N SER A 589 6.75 3.88 46.09
CA SER A 589 6.43 4.92 47.05
C SER A 589 7.59 5.20 48.01
N VAL A 590 7.49 6.34 48.69
CA VAL A 590 8.20 6.54 49.97
C VAL A 590 7.81 5.46 50.99
N VAL A 591 8.60 5.34 52.06
CA VAL A 591 8.31 4.40 53.14
C VAL A 591 7.26 5.00 54.08
N TYR A 592 6.22 4.22 54.37
CA TYR A 592 5.23 4.50 55.41
C TYR A 592 5.49 3.61 56.62
N SER A 593 5.18 4.07 57.82
CA SER A 593 5.41 3.29 59.04
C SER A 593 4.34 3.52 60.08
N ASP A 594 4.11 2.50 60.90
CA ASP A 594 3.29 2.59 62.11
C ASP A 594 3.94 1.77 63.25
N THR A 595 3.48 1.98 64.48
CA THR A 595 4.02 1.36 65.69
C THR A 595 2.94 0.78 66.57
N ILE A 596 3.23 -0.32 67.26
CA ILE A 596 2.35 -0.93 68.25
C ILE A 596 3.15 -1.48 69.43
N VAL A 597 2.59 -1.42 70.64
CA VAL A 597 3.18 -2.05 71.82
C VAL A 597 2.76 -3.53 71.89
N ILE A 598 3.72 -4.43 72.04
CA ILE A 598 3.44 -5.86 72.23
C ILE A 598 3.15 -6.11 73.71
N ASN A 599 1.88 -6.35 74.05
CA ASN A 599 1.43 -6.70 75.40
C ASN A 599 0.85 -8.12 75.43
N LEU A 600 1.69 -9.15 75.58
CA LEU A 600 1.21 -10.54 75.65
C LEU A 600 0.46 -10.92 76.97
N TYR A 601 0.16 -9.96 77.86
CA TYR A 601 -0.52 -10.22 79.15
C TYR A 601 -1.75 -9.29 79.33
N PRO A 602 -3.00 -9.74 79.08
CA PRO A 602 -4.19 -8.90 79.22
C PRO A 602 -4.51 -8.49 80.68
N ALA A 603 -5.23 -7.37 80.85
CA ALA A 603 -5.66 -6.87 82.15
C ALA A 603 -6.74 -7.74 82.83
N ARG A 604 -6.68 -7.85 84.17
CA ARG A 604 -7.58 -8.68 85.02
C ARG A 604 -9.07 -8.27 84.93
N PRO A 605 -10.03 -9.21 84.83
CA PRO A 605 -11.43 -8.94 85.16
C PRO A 605 -11.65 -8.89 86.69
N SER A 606 -12.67 -8.13 87.14
CA SER A 606 -13.01 -7.99 88.57
C SER A 606 -13.56 -9.29 89.18
N SER A 607 -13.11 -9.61 90.40
CA SER A 607 -13.29 -10.91 91.08
C SER A 607 -14.68 -11.19 91.68
N SER A 608 -15.76 -10.57 91.19
CA SER A 608 -17.09 -10.67 91.82
C SER A 608 -17.95 -11.87 91.38
N HIS A 609 -17.50 -12.69 90.43
CA HIS A 609 -18.37 -13.70 89.77
C HIS A 609 -17.84 -15.14 89.72
N TYR A 610 -16.95 -15.57 90.64
CA TYR A 610 -16.46 -16.95 90.62
C TYR A 610 -16.73 -17.72 91.92
N LEU A 611 -17.52 -18.78 91.81
CA LEU A 611 -17.74 -19.84 92.80
C LEU A 611 -16.82 -21.02 92.47
N LEU A 612 -16.05 -21.50 93.45
CA LEU A 612 -15.26 -22.72 93.32
C LEU A 612 -16.18 -23.95 93.46
N GLN A 613 -16.35 -24.73 92.39
CA GLN A 613 -16.94 -26.07 92.45
C GLN A 613 -15.83 -27.10 92.25
N SER A 614 -15.51 -27.87 93.29
CA SER A 614 -14.64 -29.05 93.16
C SER A 614 -15.49 -30.28 92.83
N SER A 615 -15.16 -30.95 91.72
CA SER A 615 -15.54 -32.34 91.45
C SER A 615 -14.22 -33.07 91.19
N THR A 616 -13.80 -34.12 91.88
CA THR A 616 -14.38 -35.09 92.82
C THR A 616 -13.20 -35.72 93.57
N PHE A 617 -13.41 -36.43 94.68
CA PHE A 617 -13.15 -37.88 94.76
C PHE A 617 -13.70 -38.46 96.06
N GLY A 618 -14.49 -39.53 95.92
CA GLY A 618 -14.69 -40.62 96.88
C GLY A 618 -14.95 -40.30 98.36
N ALA A 619 -16.22 -40.52 98.76
CA ALA A 619 -16.68 -40.94 100.08
C ALA A 619 -16.57 -39.96 101.28
N ALA A 620 -17.68 -39.89 102.01
CA ALA A 620 -17.96 -39.13 103.24
C ALA A 620 -18.18 -37.62 103.07
N GLY A 621 -19.46 -37.22 103.15
CA GLY A 621 -19.90 -35.85 102.98
C GLY A 621 -19.48 -34.92 104.12
N MET A 622 -18.93 -33.76 103.75
CA MET A 622 -19.10 -32.48 104.45
C MET A 622 -18.76 -31.33 103.49
N GLN A 623 -19.71 -30.43 103.21
CA GLN A 623 -19.44 -29.17 102.50
C GLN A 623 -18.77 -28.18 103.45
N VAL A 624 -17.71 -27.51 102.99
CA VAL A 624 -17.13 -26.34 103.67
C VAL A 624 -17.06 -25.17 102.68
N ASN A 625 -17.65 -24.03 103.05
CA ASN A 625 -17.75 -22.82 102.21
C ASN A 625 -16.40 -22.07 102.14
N SER A 626 -16.10 -21.50 100.97
CA SER A 626 -14.80 -20.90 100.58
C SER A 626 -14.58 -19.44 101.04
N SER A 627 -15.31 -18.94 102.03
CA SER A 627 -15.25 -17.53 102.46
C SER A 627 -13.99 -17.13 103.25
N GLN A 628 -12.91 -17.93 103.25
CA GLN A 628 -11.69 -17.66 104.03
C GLN A 628 -10.38 -17.57 103.22
N TYR A 629 -10.41 -17.55 101.89
CA TYR A 629 -9.18 -17.48 101.08
C TYR A 629 -9.01 -16.13 100.38
N ILE A 630 -8.11 -15.29 100.90
CA ILE A 630 -7.59 -14.09 100.23
C ILE A 630 -6.20 -14.45 99.67
N LEU A 631 -6.06 -14.51 98.35
CA LEU A 631 -4.75 -14.64 97.70
C LEU A 631 -4.09 -13.26 97.61
N ASN A 632 -3.18 -12.97 98.54
CA ASN A 632 -2.26 -11.83 98.45
C ASN A 632 -1.02 -12.27 97.65
N GLY A 633 -0.90 -11.78 96.41
CA GLY A 633 0.32 -11.97 95.61
C GLY A 633 0.25 -11.28 94.25
N THR A 634 1.23 -10.42 93.97
CA THR A 634 1.42 -9.69 92.71
C THR A 634 2.11 -10.57 91.68
N ALA A 635 1.58 -10.67 90.46
CA ALA A 635 2.18 -11.47 89.39
C ALA A 635 3.39 -10.73 88.79
N GLY A 636 4.58 -11.37 88.79
CA GLY A 636 5.74 -10.87 88.02
C GLY A 636 7.14 -10.95 88.65
N GLN A 637 7.39 -11.72 89.72
CA GLN A 637 8.77 -11.98 90.18
C GLN A 637 9.01 -13.47 90.44
N PRO A 638 10.15 -14.04 90.01
CA PRO A 638 10.52 -15.41 90.33
C PRO A 638 11.21 -15.42 91.68
N THR A 639 10.59 -16.01 92.70
CA THR A 639 11.34 -16.42 93.90
C THR A 639 10.66 -17.61 94.55
N ILE A 640 11.33 -18.76 94.52
CA ILE A 640 11.01 -19.90 95.38
C ILE A 640 11.41 -19.52 96.80
N ILE A 641 10.47 -19.43 97.75
CA ILE A 641 10.66 -19.85 99.16
C ILE A 641 9.29 -20.22 99.74
N GLY A 642 9.16 -21.45 100.26
CA GLY A 642 8.09 -21.78 101.20
C GLY A 642 7.46 -23.16 100.98
N HIS A 643 8.02 -24.17 101.66
CA HIS A 643 7.38 -25.47 101.88
C HIS A 643 6.01 -25.29 102.55
N MET A 644 4.99 -26.02 102.07
CA MET A 644 3.81 -26.36 102.88
C MET A 644 3.78 -27.87 103.10
N GLU A 645 4.06 -28.30 104.33
CA GLU A 645 3.79 -29.66 104.77
C GLU A 645 2.31 -29.81 105.15
N SER A 646 1.66 -30.87 104.67
CA SER A 646 0.66 -31.59 105.45
C SER A 646 0.67 -33.07 105.08
N SER A 647 0.44 -33.90 106.10
CA SER A 647 1.01 -35.24 106.30
C SER A 647 0.49 -36.38 105.40
N ASN A 648 -0.30 -36.12 104.36
CA ASN A 648 -0.99 -37.19 103.64
C ASN A 648 -0.88 -37.18 102.10
N TYR A 649 -0.16 -36.23 101.48
CA TYR A 649 0.02 -36.25 100.01
C TYR A 649 1.43 -35.79 99.61
N LYS A 650 2.21 -36.70 99.00
CA LYS A 650 3.35 -36.35 98.14
C LYS A 650 2.82 -36.10 96.73
N LEU A 651 2.99 -34.89 96.22
CA LEU A 651 2.95 -34.64 94.78
C LEU A 651 4.41 -34.61 94.31
N ASP A 652 4.84 -35.66 93.62
CA ASP A 652 6.08 -35.65 92.86
C ASP A 652 5.97 -34.60 91.74
N SER A 653 7.12 -33.99 91.43
CA SER A 653 7.31 -32.92 90.45
C SER A 653 6.52 -33.11 89.14
N GLY A 654 5.87 -32.05 88.66
CA GLY A 654 5.54 -31.93 87.23
C GLY A 654 4.10 -31.65 86.81
N TYR A 655 3.23 -31.07 87.64
CA TYR A 655 1.88 -30.72 87.19
C TYR A 655 1.61 -29.20 87.25
N TRP A 656 1.38 -28.64 86.08
CA TRP A 656 0.84 -27.29 85.88
C TRP A 656 -0.69 -27.38 86.02
N ALA A 657 -1.24 -26.80 87.08
CA ALA A 657 -2.68 -26.61 87.18
C ALA A 657 -3.08 -25.40 86.34
N MET A 658 -3.50 -25.65 85.10
CA MET A 658 -4.20 -24.65 84.31
C MET A 658 -5.59 -24.44 84.90
N ILE A 659 -5.89 -23.22 85.34
CA ILE A 659 -7.26 -22.79 85.59
C ILE A 659 -7.92 -22.65 84.21
N LYS A 660 -8.60 -23.71 83.76
CA LYS A 660 -9.54 -23.60 82.63
C LYS A 660 -10.82 -22.98 83.16
N THR A 661 -11.07 -21.72 82.80
CA THR A 661 -12.41 -21.13 82.86
C THR A 661 -13.22 -21.75 81.72
N GLN A 662 -14.15 -22.64 82.04
CA GLN A 662 -15.05 -23.24 81.05
C GLN A 662 -16.30 -22.37 80.95
N ASP A 663 -16.52 -21.81 79.76
CA ASP A 663 -17.81 -21.22 79.37
C ASP A 663 -18.86 -22.34 79.31
N LEU A 664 -20.12 -22.05 79.62
CA LEU A 664 -21.22 -23.01 79.59
C LEU A 664 -22.50 -22.41 78.98
N ILE A 665 -22.43 -21.18 78.47
CA ILE A 665 -23.57 -20.51 77.84
C ILE A 665 -23.42 -20.67 76.33
N HIS A 666 -24.48 -21.12 75.67
CA HIS A 666 -24.51 -21.23 74.22
C HIS A 666 -24.91 -19.88 73.62
N PRO A 667 -24.26 -19.44 72.52
CA PRO A 667 -24.68 -18.24 71.82
C PRO A 667 -26.11 -18.41 71.26
N SER A 668 -26.82 -17.30 71.09
CA SER A 668 -28.17 -17.26 70.51
C SER A 668 -28.35 -16.01 69.63
N VAL A 669 -29.20 -16.08 68.61
CA VAL A 669 -29.56 -14.91 67.79
C VAL A 669 -30.54 -14.03 68.55
N THR A 670 -30.17 -12.77 68.78
CA THR A 670 -31.00 -11.81 69.53
C THR A 670 -31.91 -10.98 68.61
N SER A 671 -31.45 -10.61 67.41
CA SER A 671 -32.27 -9.86 66.45
C SER A 671 -31.75 -9.96 65.00
N ILE A 672 -32.66 -9.76 64.04
CA ILE A 672 -32.36 -9.51 62.62
C ILE A 672 -33.16 -8.27 62.18
N THR A 673 -32.46 -7.17 61.91
CA THR A 673 -33.06 -5.86 61.60
C THR A 673 -32.65 -5.36 60.22
N ARG A 674 -33.50 -4.56 59.57
CA ARG A 674 -33.20 -3.95 58.27
C ARG A 674 -32.35 -2.69 58.43
N VAL A 675 -31.42 -2.49 57.50
CA VAL A 675 -30.58 -1.28 57.45
C VAL A 675 -31.13 -0.23 56.47
N ASN A 676 -31.64 -0.66 55.31
CA ASN A 676 -32.14 0.24 54.27
C ASN A 676 -33.61 0.63 54.49
N SER A 677 -34.07 1.63 53.74
CA SER A 677 -35.48 2.06 53.73
C SER A 677 -36.42 0.94 53.27
N ASN A 678 -37.62 0.87 53.84
CA ASN A 678 -38.67 -0.07 53.46
C ASN A 678 -40.03 0.67 53.31
N PRO A 679 -40.78 0.53 52.20
CA PRO A 679 -40.53 -0.33 51.02
C PRO A 679 -39.35 0.14 50.16
N THR A 680 -38.79 -0.76 49.33
CA THR A 680 -37.64 -0.48 48.46
C THR A 680 -37.76 -1.14 47.09
N SER A 681 -37.10 -0.57 46.08
CA SER A 681 -36.92 -1.15 44.75
C SER A 681 -35.44 -1.42 44.41
N ALA A 682 -34.53 -1.13 45.35
CA ALA A 682 -33.08 -1.26 45.18
C ALA A 682 -32.68 -2.69 44.75
N PRO A 683 -31.63 -2.86 43.93
CA PRO A 683 -31.16 -4.18 43.49
C PRO A 683 -30.58 -5.00 44.64
N SER A 684 -30.05 -4.38 45.69
CA SER A 684 -29.58 -5.03 46.91
C SER A 684 -30.11 -4.34 48.17
N VAL A 685 -30.21 -5.12 49.26
CA VAL A 685 -30.63 -4.68 50.59
C VAL A 685 -29.76 -5.32 51.67
N THR A 686 -29.72 -4.75 52.86
CA THR A 686 -28.83 -5.15 53.95
C THR A 686 -29.60 -5.40 55.24
N PHE A 687 -29.19 -6.43 55.98
CA PHE A 687 -29.66 -6.77 57.33
C PHE A 687 -28.52 -6.72 58.34
N THR A 688 -28.83 -6.41 59.60
CA THR A 688 -27.94 -6.59 60.75
C THR A 688 -28.44 -7.75 61.61
N VAL A 689 -27.59 -8.73 61.86
CA VAL A 689 -27.82 -9.92 62.69
C VAL A 689 -26.99 -9.78 63.96
N THR A 690 -27.63 -9.82 65.13
CA THR A 690 -26.96 -9.65 66.44
C THR A 690 -27.04 -10.93 67.25
N PHE A 691 -25.90 -11.40 67.78
CA PHE A 691 -25.80 -12.57 68.66
C PHE A 691 -25.74 -12.16 70.15
N SER A 692 -26.04 -13.08 71.07
CA SER A 692 -26.01 -12.82 72.52
C SER A 692 -24.60 -12.61 73.08
N GLU A 693 -23.58 -13.01 72.33
CA GLU A 693 -22.15 -12.92 72.64
C GLU A 693 -21.30 -13.01 71.36
N PRO A 694 -19.96 -12.81 71.43
CA PRO A 694 -19.05 -13.01 70.30
C PRO A 694 -19.09 -14.44 69.73
N VAL A 695 -19.38 -14.58 68.44
CA VAL A 695 -19.37 -15.84 67.69
C VAL A 695 -18.41 -15.81 66.50
N ALA A 696 -17.94 -16.98 66.10
CA ALA A 696 -17.18 -17.26 64.89
C ALA A 696 -17.93 -18.26 64.00
N GLY A 697 -17.45 -18.46 62.78
CA GLY A 697 -18.03 -19.43 61.83
C GLY A 697 -19.16 -18.90 60.96
N VAL A 698 -19.61 -17.65 61.17
CA VAL A 698 -20.71 -17.05 60.40
C VAL A 698 -20.32 -16.82 58.94
N ASP A 699 -20.96 -17.52 58.01
CA ASP A 699 -20.80 -17.38 56.58
C ASP A 699 -22.13 -17.38 55.81
N SER A 700 -22.08 -17.35 54.47
CA SER A 700 -23.30 -17.25 53.66
C SER A 700 -24.24 -18.46 53.73
N THR A 701 -23.75 -19.63 54.16
CA THR A 701 -24.50 -20.88 54.25
C THR A 701 -25.41 -20.94 55.48
N ASP A 702 -25.10 -20.14 56.51
CA ASP A 702 -25.92 -19.97 57.72
C ASP A 702 -27.22 -19.19 57.49
N PHE A 703 -27.46 -18.71 56.28
CA PHE A 703 -28.58 -17.82 55.98
C PHE A 703 -29.47 -18.39 54.89
N SER A 704 -30.78 -18.33 55.13
CA SER A 704 -31.79 -18.62 54.12
C SER A 704 -32.72 -17.42 53.92
N LEU A 705 -33.29 -17.33 52.72
CA LEU A 705 -34.24 -16.26 52.38
C LEU A 705 -35.65 -16.83 52.29
N THR A 706 -36.56 -16.24 53.05
CA THR A 706 -37.99 -16.48 52.93
C THR A 706 -38.61 -15.38 52.07
N THR A 707 -39.11 -15.75 50.88
CA THR A 707 -39.74 -14.82 49.94
C THR A 707 -41.23 -15.06 49.75
N THR A 708 -42.00 -13.98 49.53
CA THR A 708 -43.41 -14.06 49.08
C THR A 708 -43.59 -13.32 47.75
N GLY A 709 -44.71 -13.55 47.06
CA GLY A 709 -44.98 -12.94 45.75
C GLY A 709 -44.17 -13.59 44.62
N ASP A 710 -43.87 -12.82 43.57
CA ASP A 710 -43.21 -13.29 42.36
C ASP A 710 -41.69 -13.03 42.38
N ILE A 711 -41.09 -13.00 43.57
CA ILE A 711 -39.66 -12.76 43.71
C ILE A 711 -38.87 -13.94 43.15
N SER A 712 -38.00 -13.67 42.18
CA SER A 712 -37.10 -14.65 41.57
C SER A 712 -35.65 -14.16 41.57
N GLY A 713 -34.72 -15.04 41.93
CA GLY A 713 -33.27 -14.77 41.90
C GLY A 713 -32.73 -13.98 43.09
N ALA A 714 -33.45 -13.93 44.21
CA ALA A 714 -32.93 -13.35 45.44
C ALA A 714 -31.88 -14.29 46.09
N SER A 715 -30.77 -13.74 46.56
CA SER A 715 -29.67 -14.52 47.15
C SER A 715 -28.84 -13.70 48.14
N VAL A 716 -28.23 -14.36 49.12
CA VAL A 716 -27.20 -13.75 49.97
C VAL A 716 -25.93 -13.58 49.15
N THR A 717 -25.31 -12.40 49.23
CA THR A 717 -24.17 -12.00 48.38
C THR A 717 -22.95 -11.54 49.19
N GLY A 718 -23.10 -11.29 50.49
CA GLY A 718 -21.98 -10.95 51.36
C GLY A 718 -22.35 -11.03 52.83
N VAL A 719 -21.38 -11.47 53.64
CA VAL A 719 -21.43 -11.53 55.10
C VAL A 719 -20.18 -10.82 55.60
N THR A 720 -20.35 -9.79 56.43
CA THR A 720 -19.25 -8.95 56.95
C THR A 720 -19.56 -8.51 58.38
N GLY A 721 -18.57 -8.06 59.16
CA GLY A 721 -18.76 -7.64 60.56
C GLY A 721 -18.27 -8.68 61.56
N GLY A 722 -18.87 -8.69 62.75
CA GLY A 722 -18.52 -9.57 63.87
C GLY A 722 -17.72 -8.88 65.00
N PRO A 723 -17.49 -9.58 66.13
CA PRO A 723 -17.92 -10.96 66.38
C PRO A 723 -19.36 -11.07 66.93
N THR A 724 -20.03 -9.97 67.26
CA THR A 724 -21.40 -9.99 67.83
C THR A 724 -22.46 -9.49 66.86
N ASP A 725 -22.12 -8.52 66.00
CA ASP A 725 -23.02 -7.94 65.01
C ASP A 725 -22.50 -8.19 63.59
N TYR A 726 -23.29 -8.88 62.77
CA TYR A 726 -22.96 -9.19 61.38
C TYR A 726 -23.89 -8.44 60.41
N THR A 727 -23.30 -7.94 59.33
CA THR A 727 -23.98 -7.24 58.23
C THR A 727 -24.09 -8.16 57.03
N ILE A 728 -25.33 -8.44 56.61
CA ILE A 728 -25.66 -9.40 55.55
C ILE A 728 -26.23 -8.66 54.35
N VAL A 729 -25.60 -8.81 53.18
CA VAL A 729 -26.01 -8.16 51.92
C VAL A 729 -26.77 -9.16 51.06
N VAL A 730 -27.98 -8.80 50.65
CA VAL A 730 -28.90 -9.64 49.88
C VAL A 730 -29.18 -8.98 48.52
N ASN A 731 -28.97 -9.72 47.44
CA ASN A 731 -29.50 -9.39 46.13
C ASN A 731 -31.02 -9.63 46.15
N THR A 732 -31.79 -8.62 45.74
CA THR A 732 -33.26 -8.65 45.81
C THR A 732 -33.93 -9.39 44.65
N GLY A 733 -33.17 -9.81 43.64
CA GLY A 733 -33.71 -10.50 42.47
C GLY A 733 -34.63 -9.62 41.63
N SER A 734 -35.72 -10.20 41.10
CA SER A 734 -36.73 -9.54 40.25
C SER A 734 -38.15 -9.86 40.74
N GLY A 735 -39.14 -9.02 40.40
CA GLY A 735 -40.55 -9.20 40.80
C GLY A 735 -40.96 -8.49 42.11
N PRO A 736 -42.27 -8.25 42.33
CA PRO A 736 -42.82 -7.74 43.59
C PRO A 736 -43.00 -8.84 44.64
N GLY A 737 -42.90 -8.48 45.92
CA GLY A 737 -43.07 -9.42 47.03
C GLY A 737 -42.41 -8.97 48.32
N THR A 738 -42.17 -9.89 49.25
CA THR A 738 -41.36 -9.62 50.46
C THR A 738 -40.13 -10.53 50.56
N ILE A 739 -39.04 -10.03 51.16
CA ILE A 739 -37.82 -10.79 51.45
C ILE A 739 -37.51 -10.70 52.94
N ARG A 740 -37.44 -11.83 53.64
CA ARG A 740 -36.97 -11.95 55.03
C ARG A 740 -35.71 -12.83 55.07
N LEU A 741 -34.74 -12.44 55.89
CA LEU A 741 -33.54 -13.23 56.18
C LEU A 741 -33.77 -14.07 57.44
N ASP A 742 -33.46 -15.37 57.36
CA ASP A 742 -33.54 -16.33 58.46
C ASP A 742 -32.15 -16.94 58.71
N VAL A 743 -31.78 -17.15 59.99
CA VAL A 743 -30.56 -17.89 60.37
C VAL A 743 -30.90 -19.37 60.46
N VAL A 744 -30.10 -20.18 59.77
CA VAL A 744 -30.15 -21.64 59.75
C VAL A 744 -28.95 -22.14 60.53
N ASP A 745 -29.21 -22.81 61.65
CA ASP A 745 -28.22 -23.41 62.51
C ASP A 745 -27.87 -24.83 62.05
N ASP A 746 -26.61 -25.06 61.73
CA ASP A 746 -26.02 -26.35 61.40
C ASP A 746 -24.81 -26.71 62.29
N ASP A 747 -24.73 -26.10 63.49
CA ASP A 747 -23.62 -26.18 64.46
C ASP A 747 -22.27 -25.57 64.00
N THR A 748 -22.20 -24.87 62.85
CA THR A 748 -20.96 -24.22 62.39
C THR A 748 -20.69 -22.86 63.02
N ILE A 749 -21.74 -22.16 63.49
CA ILE A 749 -21.62 -20.94 64.29
C ILE A 749 -21.37 -21.32 65.76
N ALA A 750 -20.25 -20.88 66.33
CA ALA A 750 -19.88 -21.16 67.72
C ALA A 750 -19.22 -19.97 68.44
N ASP A 751 -19.23 -19.98 69.77
CA ASP A 751 -18.46 -19.02 70.57
C ASP A 751 -16.94 -19.25 70.48
N LEU A 752 -16.15 -18.44 71.20
CA LEU A 752 -14.68 -18.57 71.22
C LEU A 752 -14.15 -19.81 71.98
N VAL A 753 -15.05 -20.64 72.51
CA VAL A 753 -14.77 -21.89 73.25
C VAL A 753 -15.45 -23.10 72.58
N ASP A 754 -15.90 -22.94 71.33
CA ASP A 754 -16.55 -23.95 70.48
C ASP A 754 -17.93 -24.43 70.99
N HIS A 755 -18.70 -23.62 71.74
CA HIS A 755 -20.12 -23.90 71.99
C HIS A 755 -20.97 -23.49 70.79
N PRO A 756 -21.70 -24.44 70.15
CA PRO A 756 -22.52 -24.12 68.99
C PRO A 756 -23.74 -23.26 69.33
N LEU A 757 -24.20 -22.49 68.34
CA LEU A 757 -25.40 -21.64 68.39
C LEU A 757 -26.63 -22.44 68.84
N GLY A 758 -27.23 -22.08 69.97
CA GLY A 758 -28.41 -22.77 70.51
C GLY A 758 -28.13 -24.09 71.24
N GLY A 759 -26.88 -24.56 71.26
CA GLY A 759 -26.47 -25.84 71.86
C GLY A 759 -26.03 -26.86 70.82
N ILE A 760 -25.62 -28.06 71.25
CA ILE A 760 -25.26 -29.14 70.31
C ILE A 760 -26.54 -29.68 69.64
N GLY A 761 -26.62 -29.54 68.31
CA GLY A 761 -27.54 -30.25 67.43
C GLY A 761 -28.29 -29.35 66.47
N MET A 762 -28.00 -29.50 65.17
CA MET A 762 -28.64 -28.84 64.02
C MET A 762 -30.09 -28.33 64.26
N GLY A 763 -30.27 -27.05 64.00
CA GLY A 763 -31.54 -26.34 63.96
C GLY A 763 -32.08 -25.91 65.32
N ASN A 764 -31.32 -26.13 66.40
CA ASN A 764 -31.69 -25.68 67.74
C ASN A 764 -31.42 -24.17 67.96
N GLY A 765 -30.58 -23.57 67.10
CA GLY A 765 -30.26 -22.14 67.04
C GLY A 765 -30.99 -21.35 65.94
N ASN A 766 -31.86 -22.00 65.16
CA ASN A 766 -32.58 -21.37 64.04
C ASN A 766 -33.35 -20.10 64.47
N PHE A 767 -33.25 -19.03 63.67
CA PHE A 767 -33.97 -17.79 63.92
C PHE A 767 -34.71 -17.28 62.68
N ALA A 768 -36.05 -17.35 62.72
CA ALA A 768 -36.95 -16.92 61.63
C ALA A 768 -37.87 -15.74 62.01
N GLY A 769 -37.51 -15.00 63.06
CA GLY A 769 -38.28 -13.88 63.63
C GLY A 769 -37.89 -12.49 63.13
N GLY A 770 -37.09 -12.40 62.07
CA GLY A 770 -36.52 -11.15 61.57
C GLY A 770 -37.50 -10.23 60.83
N GLU A 771 -37.08 -8.98 60.63
CA GLU A 771 -37.80 -8.03 59.77
C GLU A 771 -37.75 -8.42 58.28
N ALA A 772 -38.71 -7.96 57.46
CA ALA A 772 -38.77 -8.24 56.01
C ALA A 772 -38.83 -6.96 55.15
N TYR A 773 -38.16 -6.94 54.00
CA TYR A 773 -38.31 -5.88 53.00
C TYR A 773 -39.54 -6.13 52.09
N ASN A 774 -40.31 -5.08 51.81
CA ASN A 774 -41.38 -5.02 50.82
C ASN A 774 -40.81 -4.46 49.51
N MET A 775 -40.81 -5.29 48.47
CA MET A 775 -40.28 -4.95 47.14
C MET A 775 -41.34 -4.20 46.32
N ALA A 776 -41.20 -2.88 46.22
CA ALA A 776 -42.13 -2.00 45.49
C ALA A 776 -41.79 -1.95 43.99
N ARG A 777 -42.13 -3.02 43.25
CA ARG A 777 -41.96 -3.11 41.79
C ARG A 777 -43.29 -3.39 41.11
N SER A 778 -43.64 -2.69 40.04
CA SER A 778 -44.91 -2.87 39.31
C SER A 778 -44.70 -3.70 38.04
N TYR A 779 -45.69 -4.50 37.64
CA TYR A 779 -45.68 -5.19 36.35
C TYR A 779 -45.74 -4.18 35.20
N LEU A 780 -44.77 -4.22 34.28
CA LEU A 780 -44.87 -3.55 32.98
C LEU A 780 -45.71 -4.42 32.05
N TYR A 781 -46.98 -4.09 31.85
CA TYR A 781 -47.76 -4.62 30.74
C TYR A 781 -47.31 -3.91 29.45
N LEU A 782 -46.54 -4.60 28.60
CA LEU A 782 -46.27 -4.16 27.22
C LEU A 782 -47.47 -4.53 26.33
N PRO A 783 -47.95 -3.62 25.45
CA PRO A 783 -49.02 -3.96 24.51
C PRO A 783 -48.50 -4.95 23.46
N LEU A 784 -49.23 -6.05 23.29
CA LEU A 784 -48.99 -7.08 22.28
C LEU A 784 -49.20 -6.50 20.87
N VAL A 785 -48.13 -6.30 20.10
CA VAL A 785 -48.21 -6.01 18.65
C VAL A 785 -48.31 -7.34 17.91
N ILE A 786 -49.50 -7.66 17.40
CA ILE A 786 -49.74 -8.81 16.52
C ILE A 786 -49.55 -8.32 15.08
N TRP A 787 -48.57 -8.87 14.35
CA TRP A 787 -48.49 -8.74 12.90
C TRP A 787 -49.55 -9.63 12.26
N LEU A 788 -50.50 -9.02 11.55
CA LEU A 788 -51.53 -9.73 10.76
C LEU A 788 -51.15 -9.63 9.28
N GLU A 789 -50.58 -10.69 8.71
CA GLU A 789 -50.40 -10.82 7.26
C GLU A 789 -51.73 -11.24 6.62
N LEU A 790 -52.38 -10.29 5.93
CA LEU A 790 -53.52 -10.57 5.05
C LEU A 790 -53.02 -10.75 3.61
N PRO A 791 -53.39 -11.85 2.92
CA PRO A 791 -53.07 -12.02 1.50
C PRO A 791 -53.97 -11.12 0.63
N VAL A 792 -53.34 -10.35 -0.26
CA VAL A 792 -54.02 -9.55 -1.30
C VAL A 792 -54.43 -10.48 -2.47
N PRO A 793 -55.68 -10.44 -2.96
CA PRO A 793 -56.07 -11.20 -4.14
C PRO A 793 -55.58 -10.50 -5.41
N VAL A 794 -54.89 -11.24 -6.27
CA VAL A 794 -54.65 -10.86 -7.67
C VAL A 794 -56.00 -10.93 -8.40
N ASN A 795 -56.41 -9.83 -9.00
CA ASN A 795 -57.45 -9.82 -10.03
C ASN A 795 -56.98 -8.96 -11.20
N ASP A 796 -56.97 -9.59 -12.38
CA ASP A 796 -56.63 -9.04 -13.69
C ASP A 796 -57.41 -7.77 -14.04
N LYS A 797 -56.68 -6.76 -14.53
CA LYS A 797 -57.02 -5.96 -15.72
C LYS A 797 -55.85 -5.11 -16.19
#